data_AF-A0A8J6MZA0-F1
#
_entry.id   AF-A0A8J6MZA0-F1
#
_cell.length_a   1.000
_cell.length_b   1.000
_cell.length_c   1.000
_cell.angle_alpha   90.00
_cell.angle_beta   90.00
_cell.angle_gamma   90.00
#
_symmetry.space_group_name_H-M   'P 1'
#
loop_
_entity.id
_entity.type
_entity.pdbx_description
1 polymer ?
#
loop_
_entity_poly.entity_id
_entity_poly.type
_entity_poly.pdbx_seq_one_letter_code
_entity_poly.pdbx_strand_id
1 'polypeptide(L)'
;EVAEYASTLPYVESAHEYKFMCSDPGQQLLIDDVKEKGLNRVVVASCSPRMHEKTFRKASQTAGINPYYFQMACIREHDSWVTEDPVKATEKAKDLVRGAVSRVIHHEMLLSGVADVNPNVLVIGGGIAGMQAALDIADAGKKVYLVEREPSLGGNMLKFDKTFPTLDCAACIGTPKLVAVGQHENIELMSYSEVENVEGFVGNFKVRVRQKARYVSVEKCTGCGDCEEDCPINIPSAYESGLTTCHAIGRSFAQAVPGAFSILRAGIPPCQAACPAGVNVVGYMTLTGLGKFDEAIAMVRERMPFAAICGRICFHPCEDICKRGQLDKPVAICYTKRFLGDNELERGVFNHPPLKEPREEKVALIGAGPAGLSAAYYLALEGYQVTIFEKLPVAGGMLAVGIPDYRLPRDILAAEIQNLLEMGITIKTGITFGKDITFKSLEDEGFKAIFIAMGLHLGRSLNVEGEDLDGVMQGVDLLRKVSLKEEFPFGEKVVVIGGGNVAVDVARTVLRFGDKEVSLVCLEARDEMPAWEREIEEALEEGIVIHNSWGPKRFIGVNGKVNGVEFKRCTAVFDESGRFNPQYDENEVMDLACDTVLVSIGQAPDMELLSSLGLEVGPGGRIVTDEETLATTRPEVFSGGDCTLGPASFVEAVAHGRQAAESIQSFLEHGGLREVKPKEGQVDPGLTEEERKRARPVERQKMPALTPDKRKGNFAEVELGFTEEMARAEGQRCLSCSVCCQCGECVRKCGPQAIDLNDHERIRELDVGSIIVATGFKIFDPTPITHYGFGRYPEVYTSLQFERLNNATGPTEGKIRTKDGRVPAKVAIIHCVGS
;
A
#
# COMPACT_ATOMS: atom_id res chain seq x y z
N GLU A 1 56.01 9.86 -45.75
CA GLU A 1 56.23 8.45 -45.34
C GLU A 1 54.94 7.63 -45.27
N VAL A 2 53.97 7.91 -44.38
CA VAL A 2 52.76 7.05 -44.25
C VAL A 2 51.95 6.97 -45.57
N ALA A 3 51.85 8.05 -46.34
CA ALA A 3 51.21 8.04 -47.66
C ALA A 3 51.98 7.19 -48.72
N GLU A 4 53.32 7.20 -48.65
CA GLU A 4 54.21 6.41 -49.52
C GLU A 4 54.18 4.92 -49.17
N TYR A 5 53.99 4.59 -47.90
CA TYR A 5 53.63 3.22 -47.50
C TYR A 5 52.24 2.84 -48.02
N ALA A 6 51.26 3.74 -47.93
CA ALA A 6 49.88 3.45 -48.33
C ALA A 6 49.74 3.10 -49.82
N SER A 7 50.51 3.74 -50.72
CA SER A 7 50.53 3.40 -52.15
C SER A 7 51.21 2.05 -52.48
N THR A 8 51.81 1.36 -51.50
CA THR A 8 52.26 -0.04 -51.66
C THR A 8 51.21 -1.08 -51.26
N LEU A 9 50.07 -0.64 -50.70
CA LEU A 9 49.00 -1.54 -50.27
C LEU A 9 48.12 -2.00 -51.43
N PRO A 10 47.62 -3.25 -51.42
CA PRO A 10 46.67 -3.73 -52.43
C PRO A 10 45.44 -2.82 -52.56
N TYR A 11 45.01 -2.61 -53.81
CA TYR A 11 43.84 -1.80 -54.18
C TYR A 11 43.97 -0.27 -53.93
N VAL A 12 45.16 0.24 -53.59
CA VAL A 12 45.41 1.69 -53.45
C VAL A 12 45.97 2.26 -54.76
N GLU A 13 45.10 2.82 -55.60
CA GLU A 13 45.47 3.48 -56.86
C GLU A 13 46.17 4.84 -56.63
N SER A 14 45.86 5.52 -55.52
CA SER A 14 46.50 6.78 -55.15
C SER A 14 46.57 6.97 -53.64
N ALA A 15 47.63 7.65 -53.19
CA ALA A 15 47.80 8.10 -51.82
C ALA A 15 48.47 9.48 -51.83
N HIS A 16 47.94 10.40 -51.03
CA HIS A 16 48.41 11.79 -50.95
C HIS A 16 48.61 12.22 -49.51
N GLU A 17 49.57 13.11 -49.27
CA GLU A 17 49.75 13.78 -47.97
C GLU A 17 49.37 15.26 -48.13
N TYR A 18 48.36 15.71 -47.38
CA TYR A 18 47.94 17.11 -47.37
C TYR A 18 47.67 17.61 -45.95
N LYS A 19 48.22 18.78 -45.63
CA LYS A 19 48.35 19.31 -44.26
C LYS A 19 47.02 19.41 -43.50
N PHE A 20 45.92 19.69 -44.20
CA PHE A 20 44.59 19.86 -43.61
C PHE A 20 43.52 19.20 -44.50
N MET A 21 43.45 17.87 -44.56
CA MET A 21 42.47 17.16 -45.40
C MET A 21 41.01 17.61 -45.23
N CYS A 22 40.62 18.14 -44.06
CA CYS A 22 39.26 18.64 -43.81
C CYS A 22 38.97 20.07 -44.30
N SER A 23 39.97 20.83 -44.77
CA SER A 23 39.71 22.12 -45.42
C SER A 23 39.17 21.94 -46.84
N ASP A 24 38.60 22.99 -47.43
CA ASP A 24 37.99 22.88 -48.76
C ASP A 24 38.98 22.39 -49.84
N PRO A 25 40.26 22.85 -49.91
CA PRO A 25 41.24 22.25 -50.83
C PRO A 25 41.56 20.78 -50.55
N GLY A 26 41.52 20.34 -49.29
CA GLY A 26 41.76 18.92 -48.93
C GLY A 26 40.58 18.02 -49.30
N GLN A 27 39.35 18.52 -49.15
CA GLN A 27 38.15 17.85 -49.64
C GLN A 27 38.07 17.85 -51.18
N GLN A 28 38.46 18.95 -51.82
CA GLN A 28 38.49 19.09 -53.27
C GLN A 28 39.50 18.13 -53.91
N LEU A 29 40.72 18.02 -53.35
CA LEU A 29 41.72 17.03 -53.76
C LEU A 29 41.15 15.61 -53.77
N LEU A 30 40.43 15.22 -52.71
CA LEU A 30 39.74 13.93 -52.62
C LEU A 30 38.64 13.77 -53.67
N ILE A 31 37.83 14.81 -53.89
CA ILE A 31 36.73 14.82 -54.87
C ILE A 31 37.24 14.65 -56.30
N ASP A 32 38.35 15.31 -56.64
CA ASP A 32 38.93 15.27 -57.98
C ASP A 32 39.67 13.96 -58.22
N ASP A 33 40.46 13.47 -57.25
CA ASP A 33 41.13 12.15 -57.36
C ASP A 33 40.12 11.03 -57.62
N VAL A 34 38.98 11.03 -56.93
CA VAL A 34 37.90 10.05 -57.11
C VAL A 34 37.27 10.14 -58.50
N LYS A 35 37.11 11.34 -59.06
CA LYS A 35 36.53 11.56 -60.40
C LYS A 35 37.51 11.22 -61.52
N GLU A 36 38.74 11.70 -61.44
CA GLU A 36 39.75 11.55 -62.49
C GLU A 36 40.25 10.10 -62.60
N LYS A 37 40.39 9.39 -61.47
CA LYS A 37 40.89 8.00 -61.43
C LYS A 37 39.77 6.96 -61.29
N GLY A 38 38.51 7.38 -61.22
CA GLY A 38 37.35 6.49 -61.08
C GLY A 38 37.33 5.68 -59.78
N LEU A 39 37.89 6.21 -58.69
CA LEU A 39 38.07 5.49 -57.42
C LEU A 39 36.71 5.11 -56.82
N ASN A 40 36.58 3.87 -56.34
CA ASN A 40 35.32 3.36 -55.80
C ASN A 40 35.32 3.17 -54.27
N ARG A 41 36.44 3.48 -53.59
CA ARG A 41 36.64 3.48 -52.13
C ARG A 41 37.54 4.65 -51.74
N VAL A 42 37.41 5.16 -50.52
CA VAL A 42 38.25 6.25 -49.99
C VAL A 42 38.67 5.95 -48.55
N VAL A 43 39.97 6.10 -48.26
CA VAL A 43 40.51 6.10 -46.90
C VAL A 43 41.09 7.47 -46.56
N VAL A 44 40.72 8.04 -45.41
CA VAL A 44 41.38 9.24 -44.88
C VAL A 44 42.03 8.93 -43.54
N ALA A 45 43.35 9.07 -43.49
CA ALA A 45 44.16 8.96 -42.28
C ALA A 45 44.29 10.35 -41.62
N SER A 46 43.57 10.58 -40.53
CA SER A 46 43.51 11.89 -39.87
C SER A 46 43.01 11.77 -38.43
N CYS A 47 42.04 12.58 -38.02
CA CYS A 47 41.43 12.58 -36.69
C CYS A 47 40.36 11.49 -36.49
N SER A 48 39.74 11.51 -35.31
CA SER A 48 38.64 10.61 -34.94
C SER A 48 37.44 10.71 -35.89
N PRO A 49 36.82 9.57 -36.29
CA PRO A 49 35.58 9.59 -37.08
C PRO A 49 34.44 10.36 -36.40
N ARG A 50 34.41 10.42 -35.06
CA ARG A 50 33.45 11.24 -34.29
C ARG A 50 33.51 12.74 -34.64
N MET A 51 34.59 13.23 -35.25
CA MET A 51 34.75 14.63 -35.62
C MET A 51 34.45 14.89 -37.12
N HIS A 52 35.09 14.15 -38.03
CA HIS A 52 35.07 14.48 -39.47
C HIS A 52 34.63 13.34 -40.41
N GLU A 53 34.12 12.21 -39.90
CA GLU A 53 33.55 11.18 -40.77
C GLU A 53 32.43 11.74 -41.65
N LYS A 54 31.48 12.49 -41.08
CA LYS A 54 30.39 13.12 -41.85
C LYS A 54 30.91 14.08 -42.93
N THR A 55 32.02 14.78 -42.68
CA THR A 55 32.69 15.65 -43.66
C THR A 55 33.18 14.85 -44.86
N PHE A 56 33.99 13.81 -44.62
CA PHE A 56 34.57 13.02 -45.70
C PHE A 56 33.56 12.12 -46.42
N ARG A 57 32.54 11.59 -45.72
CA ARG A 57 31.40 10.92 -46.36
C ARG A 57 30.66 11.85 -47.32
N LYS A 58 30.46 13.14 -46.96
CA LYS A 58 29.87 14.15 -47.85
C LYS A 58 30.79 14.49 -49.03
N ALA A 59 32.11 14.55 -48.82
CA ALA A 59 33.08 14.73 -49.91
C ALA A 59 33.01 13.54 -50.90
N SER A 60 33.03 12.30 -50.42
CA SER A 60 32.84 11.08 -51.23
C SER A 60 31.51 11.09 -52.01
N GLN A 61 30.41 11.52 -51.38
CA GLN A 61 29.12 11.70 -52.06
C GLN A 61 29.16 12.79 -53.15
N THR A 62 29.87 13.90 -52.90
CA THR A 62 30.09 15.00 -53.86
C THR A 62 31.03 14.58 -55.01
N ALA A 63 31.85 13.56 -54.78
CA ALA A 63 32.69 12.93 -55.79
C ALA A 63 31.90 11.97 -56.71
N GLY A 64 30.73 11.48 -56.26
CA GLY A 64 29.84 10.60 -57.01
C GLY A 64 29.78 9.14 -56.51
N ILE A 65 30.47 8.80 -55.42
CA ILE A 65 30.46 7.46 -54.83
C ILE A 65 29.58 7.38 -53.57
N ASN A 66 29.19 6.16 -53.18
CA ASN A 66 28.35 5.97 -52.00
C ASN A 66 29.07 6.45 -50.71
N PRO A 67 28.41 7.23 -49.83
CA PRO A 67 29.06 7.77 -48.62
C PRO A 67 29.55 6.71 -47.62
N TYR A 68 29.14 5.45 -47.73
CA TYR A 68 29.60 4.35 -46.88
C TYR A 68 30.80 3.59 -47.49
N TYR A 69 31.21 3.89 -48.73
CA TYR A 69 32.48 3.46 -49.34
C TYR A 69 33.70 4.24 -48.82
N PHE A 70 33.50 5.04 -47.77
CA PHE A 70 34.53 5.76 -47.02
C PHE A 70 34.91 4.99 -45.74
N GLN A 71 36.20 5.03 -45.36
CA GLN A 71 36.70 4.60 -44.05
C GLN A 71 37.70 5.63 -43.50
N MET A 72 37.62 5.92 -42.20
CA MET A 72 38.58 6.81 -41.52
C MET A 72 39.59 6.01 -40.71
N ALA A 73 40.87 6.38 -40.76
CA ALA A 73 41.91 5.93 -39.86
C ALA A 73 42.28 7.06 -38.90
N CYS A 74 42.09 6.85 -37.59
CA CYS A 74 42.40 7.85 -36.57
C CYS A 74 43.89 7.75 -36.18
N ILE A 75 44.75 8.51 -36.87
CA ILE A 75 46.19 8.61 -36.58
C ILE A 75 46.55 9.83 -35.71
N ARG A 76 45.55 10.62 -35.28
CA ARG A 76 45.71 11.75 -34.36
C ARG A 76 45.40 11.36 -32.91
N GLU A 77 44.13 11.37 -32.51
CA GLU A 77 43.71 11.14 -31.12
C GLU A 77 44.12 9.76 -30.58
N HIS A 78 44.20 8.74 -31.44
CA HIS A 78 44.59 7.38 -31.04
C HIS A 78 46.09 7.11 -31.27
N ASP A 79 46.86 8.06 -31.82
CA ASP A 79 48.27 7.82 -32.15
C ASP A 79 49.19 9.02 -31.96
N SER A 80 49.31 9.95 -32.91
CA SER A 80 50.31 11.05 -32.84
C SER A 80 50.11 12.06 -31.70
N TRP A 81 49.00 11.99 -30.96
CA TRP A 81 48.79 12.73 -29.70
C TRP A 81 49.12 11.93 -28.42
N VAL A 82 49.34 10.62 -28.51
CA VAL A 82 49.50 9.70 -27.36
C VAL A 82 50.73 8.78 -27.46
N THR A 83 51.40 8.74 -28.61
CA THR A 83 52.65 8.00 -28.84
C THR A 83 53.82 8.98 -28.90
N GLU A 84 54.62 9.06 -27.83
CA GLU A 84 55.75 10.02 -27.74
C GLU A 84 56.88 9.74 -28.74
N ASP A 85 57.09 8.47 -29.09
CA ASP A 85 58.13 8.02 -30.02
C ASP A 85 57.66 8.18 -31.47
N PRO A 86 58.27 9.09 -32.27
CA PRO A 86 57.80 9.37 -33.63
C PRO A 86 57.96 8.19 -34.61
N VAL A 87 58.92 7.29 -34.36
CA VAL A 87 59.13 6.11 -35.20
C VAL A 87 58.04 5.08 -34.92
N LYS A 88 57.74 4.81 -33.63
CA LYS A 88 56.63 3.93 -33.25
C LYS A 88 55.28 4.49 -33.65
N ALA A 89 55.07 5.80 -33.57
CA ALA A 89 53.88 6.48 -34.09
C ALA A 89 53.74 6.32 -35.60
N THR A 90 54.86 6.38 -36.35
CA THR A 90 54.85 6.22 -37.80
C THR A 90 54.52 4.77 -38.21
N GLU A 91 55.08 3.76 -37.55
CA GLU A 91 54.71 2.35 -37.77
C GLU A 91 53.26 2.06 -37.39
N LYS A 92 52.78 2.59 -36.26
CA LYS A 92 51.40 2.42 -35.82
C LYS A 92 50.41 3.13 -36.76
N ALA A 93 50.76 4.29 -37.31
CA ALA A 93 49.99 4.96 -38.35
C ALA A 93 49.92 4.13 -39.65
N LYS A 94 51.03 3.51 -40.09
CA LYS A 94 51.05 2.56 -41.22
C LYS A 94 50.10 1.38 -40.98
N ASP A 95 50.14 0.79 -39.80
CA ASP A 95 49.27 -0.32 -39.40
C ASP A 95 47.77 0.09 -39.35
N LEU A 96 47.46 1.26 -38.81
CA LEU A 96 46.09 1.82 -38.80
C LEU A 96 45.56 2.10 -40.22
N VAL A 97 46.42 2.58 -41.12
CA VAL A 97 46.06 2.76 -42.54
C VAL A 97 45.87 1.42 -43.24
N ARG A 98 46.76 0.44 -43.03
CA ARG A 98 46.60 -0.93 -43.57
C ARG A 98 45.29 -1.57 -43.10
N GLY A 99 44.94 -1.41 -41.83
CA GLY A 99 43.66 -1.87 -41.28
C GLY A 99 42.45 -1.18 -41.90
N ALA A 100 42.52 0.11 -42.17
CA ALA A 100 41.46 0.85 -42.84
C ALA A 100 41.29 0.46 -44.32
N VAL A 101 42.38 0.30 -45.08
CA VAL A 101 42.37 -0.18 -46.47
C VAL A 101 41.80 -1.60 -46.56
N SER A 102 42.29 -2.51 -45.70
CA SER A 102 41.80 -3.91 -45.65
C SER A 102 40.34 -4.02 -45.22
N ARG A 103 39.78 -2.99 -44.57
CA ARG A 103 38.36 -2.91 -44.21
C ARG A 103 37.49 -2.30 -45.30
N VAL A 104 37.93 -1.21 -45.94
CA VAL A 104 37.10 -0.42 -46.86
C VAL A 104 36.71 -1.22 -48.12
N ILE A 105 37.55 -2.18 -48.54
CA ILE A 105 37.23 -3.12 -49.63
C ILE A 105 35.97 -3.95 -49.36
N HIS A 106 35.65 -4.24 -48.09
CA HIS A 106 34.48 -5.00 -47.67
C HIS A 106 33.26 -4.12 -47.35
N HIS A 107 33.33 -2.80 -47.57
CA HIS A 107 32.16 -1.93 -47.38
C HIS A 107 31.15 -2.13 -48.51
N GLU A 108 29.88 -2.33 -48.15
CA GLU A 108 28.74 -2.49 -49.06
C GLU A 108 28.02 -1.15 -49.32
N MET A 109 27.16 -1.12 -50.34
CA MET A 109 26.36 0.06 -50.68
C MET A 109 25.19 0.21 -49.70
N LEU A 110 25.30 1.14 -48.76
CA LEU A 110 24.22 1.47 -47.83
C LEU A 110 23.48 2.74 -48.24
N LEU A 111 22.18 2.77 -47.98
CA LEU A 111 21.31 3.94 -48.15
C LEU A 111 20.88 4.44 -46.77
N SER A 112 20.74 5.77 -46.63
CA SER A 112 20.12 6.35 -45.44
C SER A 112 18.64 5.98 -45.41
N GLY A 113 18.18 5.44 -44.28
CA GLY A 113 16.74 5.24 -44.05
C GLY A 113 15.99 6.58 -44.06
N VAL A 114 14.79 6.58 -44.63
CA VAL A 114 13.83 7.68 -44.55
C VAL A 114 12.66 7.19 -43.71
N ALA A 115 12.17 8.06 -42.82
CA ALA A 115 10.98 7.82 -42.01
C ALA A 115 10.18 9.12 -41.93
N ASP A 116 8.86 9.01 -41.81
CA ASP A 116 7.99 10.15 -41.54
C ASP A 116 8.31 10.75 -40.16
N VAL A 117 7.91 12.00 -39.96
CA VAL A 117 8.15 12.73 -38.70
C VAL A 117 6.80 13.11 -38.10
N ASN A 118 6.51 12.55 -36.92
CA ASN A 118 5.32 12.91 -36.16
C ASN A 118 5.37 14.40 -35.78
N PRO A 119 4.33 15.21 -36.09
CA PRO A 119 4.36 16.66 -35.89
C PRO A 119 4.15 17.11 -34.43
N ASN A 120 3.78 16.19 -33.53
CA ASN A 120 3.56 16.49 -32.12
C ASN A 120 4.87 16.64 -31.36
N VAL A 121 4.89 17.54 -30.37
CA VAL A 121 6.05 17.77 -29.50
C VAL A 121 5.68 17.47 -28.04
N LEU A 122 6.61 16.85 -27.30
CA LEU A 122 6.55 16.72 -25.85
C LEU A 122 7.48 17.74 -25.20
N VAL A 123 7.01 18.44 -24.18
CA VAL A 123 7.82 19.29 -23.29
C VAL A 123 7.72 18.73 -21.87
N ILE A 124 8.88 18.47 -21.24
CA ILE A 124 8.98 17.86 -19.92
C ILE A 124 9.47 18.91 -18.92
N GLY A 125 8.58 19.38 -18.04
CA GLY A 125 8.82 20.40 -17.02
C GLY A 125 8.14 21.73 -17.34
N GLY A 126 7.11 22.08 -16.57
CA GLY A 126 6.32 23.30 -16.63
C GLY A 126 6.95 24.52 -15.95
N GLY A 127 8.27 24.55 -15.83
CA GLY A 127 9.01 25.75 -15.43
C GLY A 127 9.04 26.80 -16.56
N ILE A 128 9.59 27.99 -16.30
CA ILE A 128 9.62 29.11 -17.26
C ILE A 128 10.16 28.74 -18.65
N ALA A 129 11.18 27.88 -18.72
CA ALA A 129 11.77 27.42 -19.98
C ALA A 129 10.81 26.51 -20.78
N GLY A 130 10.14 25.57 -20.11
CA GLY A 130 9.18 24.67 -20.76
C GLY A 130 7.87 25.37 -21.11
N MET A 131 7.37 26.28 -20.27
CA MET A 131 6.23 27.14 -20.62
C MET A 131 6.52 27.99 -21.86
N GLN A 132 7.71 28.59 -21.96
CA GLN A 132 8.09 29.35 -23.16
C GLN A 132 8.18 28.45 -24.40
N ALA A 133 8.90 27.33 -24.30
CA ALA A 133 9.04 26.39 -25.42
C ALA A 133 7.69 25.79 -25.87
N ALA A 134 6.77 25.54 -24.94
CA ALA A 134 5.43 25.09 -25.27
C ALA A 134 4.62 26.16 -26.02
N LEU A 135 4.66 27.42 -25.58
CA LEU A 135 4.00 28.55 -26.26
C LEU A 135 4.56 28.75 -27.68
N ASP A 136 5.88 28.92 -27.84
CA ASP A 136 6.50 29.20 -29.15
C ASP A 136 6.21 28.11 -30.21
N ILE A 137 6.04 26.86 -29.77
CA ILE A 137 5.74 25.70 -30.63
C ILE A 137 4.23 25.58 -30.90
N ALA A 138 3.39 25.95 -29.94
CA ALA A 138 1.94 25.95 -30.07
C ALA A 138 1.43 27.11 -30.94
N ASP A 139 2.04 28.30 -30.81
CA ASP A 139 1.88 29.47 -31.70
C ASP A 139 2.34 29.14 -33.13
N ALA A 140 3.38 28.30 -33.28
CA ALA A 140 3.82 27.75 -34.58
C ALA A 140 2.90 26.64 -35.14
N GLY A 141 1.70 26.45 -34.56
CA GLY A 141 0.68 25.53 -35.06
C GLY A 141 1.01 24.05 -34.91
N LYS A 142 1.75 23.68 -33.85
CA LYS A 142 2.03 22.27 -33.50
C LYS A 142 1.32 21.89 -32.20
N LYS A 143 0.81 20.66 -32.11
CA LYS A 143 0.29 20.15 -30.85
C LYS A 143 1.45 19.89 -29.89
N VAL A 144 1.34 20.42 -28.67
CA VAL A 144 2.29 20.23 -27.59
C VAL A 144 1.63 19.44 -26.47
N TYR A 145 2.29 18.39 -25.99
CA TYR A 145 2.01 17.79 -24.68
C TYR A 145 2.97 18.42 -23.67
N LEU A 146 2.46 19.08 -22.63
CA LEU A 146 3.30 19.68 -21.58
C LEU A 146 3.13 18.88 -20.28
N VAL A 147 4.14 18.09 -19.92
CA VAL A 147 4.14 17.25 -18.72
C VAL A 147 4.81 18.00 -17.56
N GLU A 148 4.10 18.17 -16.46
CA GLU A 148 4.60 18.74 -15.21
C GLU A 148 4.31 17.80 -14.04
N ARG A 149 5.32 17.53 -13.22
CA ARG A 149 5.28 16.59 -12.10
C ARG A 149 4.42 17.08 -10.94
N GLU A 150 4.49 18.36 -10.65
CA GLU A 150 3.75 18.99 -9.57
C GLU A 150 2.28 19.26 -9.97
N PRO A 151 1.37 19.54 -9.02
CA PRO A 151 -0.03 19.87 -9.34
C PRO A 151 -0.22 21.17 -10.14
N SER A 152 0.83 21.97 -10.35
CA SER A 152 0.77 23.29 -10.97
C SER A 152 2.05 23.64 -11.74
N LEU A 153 1.90 24.43 -12.81
CA LEU A 153 2.99 25.08 -13.54
C LEU A 153 3.78 26.10 -12.69
N GLY A 154 4.94 26.53 -13.22
CA GLY A 154 5.73 27.68 -12.76
C GLY A 154 7.15 27.34 -12.28
N GLY A 155 7.33 26.18 -11.66
CA GLY A 155 8.61 25.73 -11.11
C GLY A 155 9.21 26.68 -10.07
N ASN A 156 10.54 26.70 -9.95
CA ASN A 156 11.24 27.54 -8.94
C ASN A 156 11.11 29.04 -9.21
N MET A 157 10.82 29.49 -10.44
CA MET A 157 10.79 30.93 -10.76
C MET A 157 9.72 31.68 -9.97
N LEU A 158 8.51 31.14 -9.87
CA LEU A 158 7.40 31.81 -9.17
C LEU A 158 7.60 31.89 -7.65
N LYS A 159 8.54 31.12 -7.10
CA LYS A 159 8.88 31.14 -5.66
C LYS A 159 9.73 32.38 -5.30
N PHE A 160 10.52 32.92 -6.24
CA PHE A 160 11.30 34.14 -6.02
C PHE A 160 10.40 35.37 -5.80
N ASP A 161 10.91 36.40 -5.10
CA ASP A 161 10.29 37.73 -5.12
C ASP A 161 10.52 38.40 -6.47
N LYS A 162 11.79 38.44 -6.92
CA LYS A 162 12.25 39.23 -8.06
C LYS A 162 13.27 38.50 -8.93
N THR A 163 13.39 38.94 -10.19
CA THR A 163 14.37 38.44 -11.15
C THR A 163 15.41 39.49 -11.50
N PHE A 164 16.70 39.15 -11.33
CA PHE A 164 17.80 39.96 -11.82
C PHE A 164 17.90 39.89 -13.37
N PRO A 165 18.50 40.89 -14.05
CA PRO A 165 19.09 42.12 -13.52
C PRO A 165 18.09 43.26 -13.30
N THR A 166 16.86 43.16 -13.83
CA THR A 166 15.87 44.25 -13.82
C THR A 166 15.19 44.47 -12.47
N LEU A 167 15.17 43.43 -11.61
CA LEU A 167 14.46 43.40 -10.33
C LEU A 167 12.93 43.51 -10.46
N ASP A 168 12.40 43.13 -11.62
CA ASP A 168 10.97 42.86 -11.83
C ASP A 168 10.47 41.74 -10.92
N CYS A 169 9.20 41.80 -10.52
CA CYS A 169 8.59 40.72 -9.74
C CYS A 169 8.45 39.44 -10.58
N ALA A 170 8.91 38.31 -10.04
CA ALA A 170 8.92 37.03 -10.75
C ALA A 170 7.50 36.58 -11.15
N ALA A 171 6.51 36.86 -10.31
CA ALA A 171 5.10 36.58 -10.59
C ALA A 171 4.54 37.43 -11.74
N CYS A 172 4.97 38.69 -11.90
CA CYS A 172 4.51 39.54 -13.01
C CYS A 172 4.98 39.04 -14.38
N ILE A 173 6.14 38.36 -14.46
CA ILE A 173 6.65 37.77 -15.70
C ILE A 173 6.10 36.35 -15.90
N GLY A 174 6.03 35.55 -14.85
CA GLY A 174 5.66 34.14 -14.94
C GLY A 174 4.14 33.88 -15.05
N THR A 175 3.31 34.62 -14.29
CA THR A 175 1.86 34.36 -14.25
C THR A 175 1.17 34.55 -15.61
N PRO A 176 1.47 35.58 -16.43
CA PRO A 176 0.85 35.71 -17.76
C PRO A 176 1.14 34.52 -18.68
N LYS A 177 2.36 33.97 -18.64
CA LYS A 177 2.73 32.78 -19.43
C LYS A 177 2.06 31.51 -18.92
N LEU A 178 1.96 31.38 -17.60
CA LEU A 178 1.27 30.29 -16.93
C LEU A 178 -0.24 30.27 -17.25
N VAL A 179 -0.88 31.44 -17.34
CA VAL A 179 -2.28 31.56 -17.81
C VAL A 179 -2.39 31.25 -19.30
N ALA A 180 -1.51 31.79 -20.14
CA ALA A 180 -1.51 31.52 -21.58
C ALA A 180 -1.36 30.02 -21.89
N VAL A 181 -0.42 29.33 -21.24
CA VAL A 181 -0.25 27.87 -21.36
C VAL A 181 -1.50 27.11 -20.93
N GLY A 182 -2.19 27.57 -19.88
CA GLY A 182 -3.43 26.95 -19.40
C GLY A 182 -4.67 27.19 -20.27
N GLN A 183 -4.57 28.05 -21.30
CA GLN A 183 -5.68 28.45 -22.17
C GLN A 183 -5.41 28.18 -23.66
N HIS A 184 -4.21 27.76 -24.03
CA HIS A 184 -3.81 27.62 -25.43
C HIS A 184 -4.31 26.30 -26.04
N GLU A 185 -5.16 26.37 -27.08
CA GLU A 185 -5.84 25.22 -27.69
C GLU A 185 -4.91 24.08 -28.16
N ASN A 186 -3.73 24.42 -28.73
CA ASN A 186 -2.72 23.43 -29.13
C ASN A 186 -1.90 22.80 -27.98
N ILE A 187 -2.08 23.19 -26.71
CA ILE A 187 -1.30 22.68 -25.57
C ILE A 187 -2.17 21.75 -24.69
N GLU A 188 -1.83 20.47 -24.67
CA GLU A 188 -2.39 19.50 -23.73
C GLU A 188 -1.57 19.48 -22.44
N LEU A 189 -2.06 20.19 -21.42
CA LEU A 189 -1.39 20.34 -20.12
C LEU A 189 -1.58 19.10 -19.22
N MET A 190 -0.58 18.24 -19.18
CA MET A 190 -0.48 17.09 -18.31
C MET A 190 0.19 17.46 -16.98
N SER A 191 -0.52 18.24 -16.16
CA SER A 191 -0.11 18.50 -14.76
C SER A 191 -0.17 17.24 -13.90
N TYR A 192 0.53 17.23 -12.77
CA TYR A 192 0.64 16.10 -11.84
C TYR A 192 1.02 14.76 -12.53
N SER A 193 1.90 14.83 -13.53
CA SER A 193 2.27 13.71 -14.40
C SER A 193 3.80 13.62 -14.59
N GLU A 194 4.31 12.40 -14.76
CA GLU A 194 5.75 12.11 -14.94
C GLU A 194 5.98 11.27 -16.19
N VAL A 195 7.08 11.53 -16.91
CA VAL A 195 7.54 10.63 -17.98
C VAL A 195 8.31 9.48 -17.34
N GLU A 196 7.85 8.25 -17.53
CA GLU A 196 8.50 7.05 -17.00
C GLU A 196 9.52 6.46 -17.98
N ASN A 197 9.19 6.49 -19.27
CA ASN A 197 9.91 5.76 -20.31
C ASN A 197 9.73 6.45 -21.68
N VAL A 198 10.81 6.42 -22.47
CA VAL A 198 10.88 6.94 -23.84
C VAL A 198 11.55 5.89 -24.71
N GLU A 199 10.86 5.49 -25.78
CA GLU A 199 11.30 4.49 -26.76
C GLU A 199 11.17 5.05 -28.18
N GLY A 200 11.79 4.39 -29.17
CA GLY A 200 11.80 4.83 -30.56
C GLY A 200 13.03 5.66 -30.95
N PHE A 201 12.88 6.57 -31.90
CA PHE A 201 13.98 7.33 -32.52
C PHE A 201 13.54 8.73 -32.97
N VAL A 202 14.47 9.55 -33.45
CA VAL A 202 14.19 10.92 -33.90
C VAL A 202 13.06 10.96 -34.94
N GLY A 203 12.02 11.75 -34.65
CA GLY A 203 10.81 11.86 -35.45
C GLY A 203 9.69 10.85 -35.11
N ASN A 204 10.01 9.78 -34.36
CA ASN A 204 9.06 8.73 -33.95
C ASN A 204 9.42 8.20 -32.55
N PHE A 205 9.07 8.95 -31.51
CA PHE A 205 9.17 8.50 -30.12
C PHE A 205 7.83 8.04 -29.59
N LYS A 206 7.83 6.91 -28.89
CA LYS A 206 6.75 6.51 -27.99
C LYS A 206 7.14 6.86 -26.56
N VAL A 207 6.23 7.54 -25.85
CA VAL A 207 6.48 8.00 -24.49
C VAL A 207 5.38 7.49 -23.57
N ARG A 208 5.77 6.85 -22.47
CA ARG A 208 4.86 6.45 -21.40
C ARG A 208 4.87 7.51 -20.30
N VAL A 209 3.71 8.10 -20.07
CA VAL A 209 3.48 9.16 -19.07
C VAL A 209 2.56 8.64 -17.99
N ARG A 210 3.04 8.59 -16.75
CA ARG A 210 2.23 8.31 -15.57
C ARG A 210 1.56 9.59 -15.09
N GLN A 211 0.25 9.62 -15.17
CA GLN A 211 -0.60 10.65 -14.57
C GLN A 211 -1.00 10.17 -13.17
N LYS A 212 -0.65 10.94 -12.14
CA LYS A 212 -0.93 10.58 -10.74
C LYS A 212 -2.40 10.83 -10.40
N ALA A 213 -2.94 10.07 -9.45
CA ALA A 213 -4.26 10.31 -8.89
C ALA A 213 -4.31 11.70 -8.23
N ARG A 214 -5.06 12.64 -8.81
CA ARG A 214 -5.22 14.00 -8.25
C ARG A 214 -6.24 14.00 -7.11
N TYR A 215 -7.15 13.02 -7.12
CA TYR A 215 -8.34 12.93 -6.27
C TYR A 215 -9.33 14.10 -6.42
N VAL A 216 -9.10 14.96 -7.41
CA VAL A 216 -9.91 16.15 -7.71
C VAL A 216 -9.97 16.31 -9.23
N SER A 217 -11.18 16.30 -9.79
CA SER A 217 -11.42 16.57 -11.21
C SER A 217 -11.05 18.03 -11.53
N VAL A 218 -10.15 18.21 -12.50
CA VAL A 218 -9.73 19.54 -12.97
C VAL A 218 -10.89 20.30 -13.64
N GLU A 219 -11.81 19.58 -14.27
CA GLU A 219 -12.97 20.13 -15.00
C GLU A 219 -14.08 20.60 -14.06
N LYS A 220 -14.32 19.88 -12.95
CA LYS A 220 -15.37 20.22 -11.97
C LYS A 220 -14.92 21.19 -10.88
N CYS A 221 -13.61 21.29 -10.62
CA CYS A 221 -13.10 22.05 -9.48
C CYS A 221 -13.15 23.57 -9.73
N THR A 222 -13.95 24.29 -8.95
CA THR A 222 -14.06 25.76 -8.98
C THR A 222 -12.91 26.48 -8.26
N GLY A 223 -12.09 25.78 -7.47
CA GLY A 223 -10.99 26.35 -6.71
C GLY A 223 -11.41 27.28 -5.55
N CYS A 224 -12.63 27.13 -5.02
CA CYS A 224 -13.23 28.00 -4.00
C CYS A 224 -12.42 28.09 -2.70
N GLY A 225 -12.04 26.94 -2.11
CA GLY A 225 -11.30 26.86 -0.84
C GLY A 225 -12.04 26.08 0.27
N ASP A 226 -13.36 25.93 0.17
CA ASP A 226 -14.24 25.35 1.22
C ASP A 226 -13.79 23.96 1.73
N CYS A 227 -13.10 23.19 0.88
CA CYS A 227 -12.60 21.85 1.20
C CYS A 227 -11.21 21.83 1.90
N GLU A 228 -10.50 22.95 1.92
CA GLU A 228 -9.23 23.16 2.63
C GLU A 228 -9.47 23.57 4.09
N GLU A 229 -10.51 24.40 4.37
CA GLU A 229 -10.82 24.92 5.71
C GLU A 229 -11.08 23.82 6.77
N ASP A 230 -11.85 22.77 6.45
CA ASP A 230 -12.12 21.66 7.37
C ASP A 230 -11.04 20.56 7.35
N CYS A 231 -9.96 20.70 6.57
CA CYS A 231 -8.98 19.61 6.43
C CYS A 231 -8.13 19.49 7.71
N PRO A 232 -8.22 18.38 8.47
CA PRO A 232 -7.57 18.28 9.78
C PRO A 232 -6.05 18.08 9.71
N ILE A 233 -5.51 17.76 8.53
CA ILE A 233 -4.10 17.45 8.33
C ILE A 233 -3.34 18.69 7.87
N ASN A 234 -2.36 19.10 8.67
CA ASN A 234 -1.39 20.13 8.35
C ASN A 234 -0.06 19.50 7.93
N ILE A 235 0.50 19.95 6.80
CA ILE A 235 1.80 19.55 6.25
C ILE A 235 2.68 20.76 5.94
N PRO A 236 4.02 20.65 5.99
CA PRO A 236 4.91 21.75 5.58
C PRO A 236 4.70 22.11 4.10
N SER A 237 4.47 23.39 3.80
CA SER A 237 4.22 23.85 2.43
C SER A 237 5.49 23.75 1.57
N ALA A 238 5.42 22.96 0.50
CA ALA A 238 6.50 22.80 -0.48
C ALA A 238 6.68 24.04 -1.38
N TYR A 239 5.68 24.91 -1.46
CA TYR A 239 5.79 26.21 -2.12
C TYR A 239 6.56 27.20 -1.22
N GLU A 240 6.16 27.28 0.06
CA GLU A 240 6.82 28.11 1.08
C GLU A 240 8.10 27.50 1.66
N SER A 241 8.68 26.50 0.99
CA SER A 241 9.97 25.88 1.35
C SER A 241 10.04 25.42 2.81
N GLY A 242 8.93 24.92 3.35
CA GLY A 242 8.79 24.43 4.73
C GLY A 242 8.74 25.50 5.82
N LEU A 243 8.58 26.79 5.48
CA LEU A 243 8.48 27.88 6.46
C LEU A 243 7.10 27.95 7.15
N THR A 244 6.06 27.46 6.48
CA THR A 244 4.68 27.40 6.97
C THR A 244 4.08 26.02 6.73
N THR A 245 2.91 25.77 7.32
CA THR A 245 2.05 24.64 6.95
C THR A 245 0.97 25.06 5.94
N CYS A 246 0.49 24.09 5.17
CA CYS A 246 -0.75 24.11 4.41
C CYS A 246 -1.50 22.79 4.67
N HIS A 247 -2.70 22.62 4.11
CA HIS A 247 -3.48 21.40 4.33
C HIS A 247 -3.09 20.28 3.35
N ALA A 248 -3.53 19.05 3.65
CA ALA A 248 -3.31 17.90 2.76
C ALA A 248 -4.14 17.94 1.46
N ILE A 249 -5.23 18.71 1.44
CA ILE A 249 -5.92 19.15 0.22
C ILE A 249 -5.72 20.65 0.06
N GLY A 250 -5.42 21.10 -1.16
CA GLY A 250 -5.20 22.51 -1.44
C GLY A 250 -4.77 22.75 -2.88
N ARG A 251 -4.40 23.99 -3.17
CA ARG A 251 -3.68 24.41 -4.40
C ARG A 251 -2.25 24.81 -4.06
N SER A 252 -1.31 24.59 -4.98
CA SER A 252 0.12 24.83 -4.72
C SER A 252 0.46 26.29 -4.39
N PHE A 253 -0.28 27.25 -4.97
CA PHE A 253 -0.25 28.68 -4.66
C PHE A 253 -1.51 29.35 -5.25
N ALA A 254 -1.77 30.62 -4.91
CA ALA A 254 -3.03 31.29 -5.25
C ALA A 254 -3.29 31.41 -6.77
N GLN A 255 -2.25 31.62 -7.57
CA GLN A 255 -2.30 31.78 -9.04
C GLN A 255 -1.90 30.50 -9.80
N ALA A 256 -2.05 29.31 -9.18
CA ALA A 256 -1.71 28.05 -9.81
C ALA A 256 -2.54 27.77 -11.09
N VAL A 257 -1.89 27.17 -12.10
CA VAL A 257 -2.57 26.56 -13.26
C VAL A 257 -2.13 25.09 -13.38
N PRO A 258 -3.06 24.12 -13.46
CA PRO A 258 -4.51 24.31 -13.35
C PRO A 258 -4.92 24.87 -11.97
N GLY A 259 -5.96 25.71 -11.94
CA GLY A 259 -6.47 26.30 -10.68
C GLY A 259 -7.20 25.30 -9.78
N ALA A 260 -7.40 24.07 -10.27
CA ALA A 260 -7.98 22.96 -9.54
C ALA A 260 -7.06 22.50 -8.40
N PHE A 261 -7.68 22.10 -7.30
CA PHE A 261 -7.00 21.59 -6.11
C PHE A 261 -6.43 20.17 -6.36
N SER A 262 -5.68 19.65 -5.39
CA SER A 262 -5.16 18.28 -5.37
C SER A 262 -5.08 17.78 -3.93
N ILE A 263 -5.24 16.47 -3.72
CA ILE A 263 -5.00 15.85 -2.41
C ILE A 263 -3.63 15.18 -2.42
N LEU A 264 -2.75 15.55 -1.49
CA LEU A 264 -1.50 14.84 -1.25
C LEU A 264 -1.77 13.61 -0.38
N ARG A 265 -1.70 12.43 -0.99
CA ARG A 265 -1.71 11.12 -0.32
C ARG A 265 -0.37 10.44 -0.56
N ALA A 266 0.21 9.83 0.47
CA ALA A 266 1.49 9.13 0.39
C ALA A 266 1.36 7.63 0.01
N GLY A 267 0.13 7.10 0.01
CA GLY A 267 -0.18 5.68 -0.14
C GLY A 267 -1.02 5.15 1.03
N ILE A 268 -1.30 3.85 1.02
CA ILE A 268 -2.00 3.15 2.11
C ILE A 268 -1.09 3.11 3.36
N PRO A 269 -1.56 3.55 4.55
CA PRO A 269 -0.75 3.53 5.77
C PRO A 269 -0.58 2.10 6.31
N PRO A 270 0.54 1.75 6.97
CA PRO A 270 0.85 0.37 7.37
C PRO A 270 -0.24 -0.29 8.22
N CYS A 271 -0.84 0.45 9.16
CA CYS A 271 -1.90 -0.02 10.03
C CYS A 271 -3.22 -0.35 9.31
N GLN A 272 -3.47 0.25 8.13
CA GLN A 272 -4.59 -0.13 7.26
C GLN A 272 -4.22 -1.30 6.35
N ALA A 273 -3.00 -1.32 5.83
CA ALA A 273 -2.48 -2.42 5.00
C ALA A 273 -2.42 -3.76 5.75
N ALA A 274 -2.07 -3.75 7.04
CA ALA A 274 -2.07 -4.92 7.91
C ALA A 274 -3.44 -5.25 8.52
N CYS A 275 -4.50 -4.49 8.24
CA CYS A 275 -5.85 -4.82 8.65
C CYS A 275 -6.51 -5.65 7.53
N PRO A 276 -6.87 -6.94 7.73
CA PRO A 276 -7.46 -7.76 6.67
C PRO A 276 -8.74 -7.15 6.05
N ALA A 277 -9.56 -6.47 6.87
CA ALA A 277 -10.75 -5.77 6.41
C ALA A 277 -10.47 -4.43 5.70
N GLY A 278 -9.25 -3.88 5.80
CA GLY A 278 -8.84 -2.64 5.14
C GLY A 278 -9.39 -1.35 5.76
N VAL A 279 -9.73 -1.37 7.06
CA VAL A 279 -10.31 -0.23 7.80
C VAL A 279 -9.37 0.98 7.77
N ASN A 280 -9.90 2.18 7.49
CA ASN A 280 -9.13 3.42 7.50
C ASN A 280 -8.76 3.85 8.94
N VAL A 281 -7.72 3.22 9.49
CA VAL A 281 -7.21 3.49 10.83
C VAL A 281 -6.77 4.95 11.00
N VAL A 282 -6.11 5.54 10.01
CA VAL A 282 -5.62 6.93 10.16
C VAL A 282 -6.79 7.90 10.27
N GLY A 283 -7.79 7.76 9.40
CA GLY A 283 -8.98 8.62 9.40
C GLY A 283 -9.77 8.59 10.71
N TYR A 284 -10.16 7.41 11.20
CA TYR A 284 -10.96 7.35 12.44
C TYR A 284 -10.15 7.76 13.67
N MET A 285 -8.84 7.48 13.73
CA MET A 285 -7.98 7.97 14.83
C MET A 285 -7.83 9.50 14.79
N THR A 286 -7.67 10.12 13.60
CA THR A 286 -7.65 11.59 13.46
C THR A 286 -8.98 12.21 13.90
N LEU A 287 -10.11 11.68 13.42
CA LEU A 287 -11.45 12.17 13.79
C LEU A 287 -11.72 12.02 15.30
N THR A 288 -11.35 10.88 15.88
CA THR A 288 -11.45 10.65 17.34
C THR A 288 -10.60 11.66 18.12
N GLY A 289 -9.36 11.93 17.69
CA GLY A 289 -8.48 12.92 18.33
C GLY A 289 -9.06 14.35 18.36
N LEU A 290 -9.97 14.67 17.43
CA LEU A 290 -10.68 15.94 17.34
C LEU A 290 -12.01 15.96 18.12
N GLY A 291 -12.52 14.80 18.55
CA GLY A 291 -13.87 14.67 19.14
C GLY A 291 -15.00 14.45 18.12
N LYS A 292 -14.67 14.18 16.85
CA LYS A 292 -15.62 13.87 15.77
C LYS A 292 -16.00 12.39 15.79
N PHE A 293 -16.74 11.96 16.81
CA PHE A 293 -17.00 10.55 17.07
C PHE A 293 -17.99 9.92 16.08
N ASP A 294 -19.04 10.64 15.69
CA ASP A 294 -20.02 10.15 14.70
C ASP A 294 -19.35 9.94 13.33
N GLU A 295 -18.50 10.87 12.90
CA GLU A 295 -17.74 10.73 11.66
C GLU A 295 -16.68 9.62 11.76
N ALA A 296 -16.10 9.40 12.95
CA ALA A 296 -15.12 8.33 13.19
C ALA A 296 -15.75 6.92 13.19
N ILE A 297 -16.90 6.72 13.83
CA ILE A 297 -17.59 5.43 13.83
C ILE A 297 -18.18 5.12 12.44
N ALA A 298 -18.73 6.11 11.73
CA ALA A 298 -19.18 5.94 10.35
C ALA A 298 -18.07 5.43 9.42
N MET A 299 -16.86 5.98 9.57
CA MET A 299 -15.67 5.55 8.84
C MET A 299 -15.20 4.14 9.21
N VAL A 300 -15.37 3.71 10.47
CA VAL A 300 -15.15 2.30 10.85
C VAL A 300 -16.17 1.42 10.14
N ARG A 301 -17.44 1.82 10.11
CA ARG A 301 -18.56 1.06 9.52
C ARG A 301 -18.48 0.87 8.00
N GLU A 302 -17.76 1.73 7.27
CA GLU A 302 -17.42 1.49 5.85
C GLU A 302 -16.73 0.13 5.60
N ARG A 303 -15.97 -0.38 6.59
CA ARG A 303 -15.13 -1.59 6.45
C ARG A 303 -15.21 -2.57 7.62
N MET A 304 -15.93 -2.25 8.69
CA MET A 304 -16.12 -3.09 9.89
C MET A 304 -17.53 -2.89 10.47
N PRO A 305 -18.52 -3.75 10.14
CA PRO A 305 -19.89 -3.63 10.66
C PRO A 305 -20.05 -3.96 12.16
N PHE A 306 -19.00 -4.46 12.81
CA PHE A 306 -19.01 -4.96 14.18
C PHE A 306 -17.96 -4.21 15.01
N ALA A 307 -18.18 -2.92 15.25
CA ALA A 307 -17.17 -2.04 15.83
C ALA A 307 -16.89 -2.37 17.30
N ALA A 308 -17.94 -2.62 18.08
CA ALA A 308 -17.85 -2.92 19.51
C ALA A 308 -17.32 -4.33 19.78
N ILE A 309 -17.71 -5.31 18.96
CA ILE A 309 -17.14 -6.66 18.95
C ILE A 309 -15.66 -6.60 18.55
N CYS A 310 -15.32 -5.92 17.43
CA CYS A 310 -13.95 -5.78 16.96
C CYS A 310 -13.04 -5.11 18.00
N GLY A 311 -13.55 -4.15 18.77
CA GLY A 311 -12.82 -3.51 19.85
C GLY A 311 -12.46 -4.41 21.04
N ARG A 312 -13.10 -5.58 21.16
CA ARG A 312 -12.88 -6.56 22.24
C ARG A 312 -12.06 -7.78 21.82
N ILE A 313 -12.31 -8.31 20.62
CA ILE A 313 -11.80 -9.64 20.20
C ILE A 313 -10.71 -9.59 19.11
N CYS A 314 -10.33 -8.40 18.64
CA CYS A 314 -9.38 -8.25 17.55
C CYS A 314 -7.92 -8.33 18.03
N PHE A 315 -7.15 -9.23 17.40
CA PHE A 315 -5.69 -9.39 17.56
C PHE A 315 -4.83 -8.21 17.08
N HIS A 316 -5.45 -7.09 16.69
CA HIS A 316 -4.85 -5.80 16.42
C HIS A 316 -3.52 -5.78 15.61
N PRO A 317 -3.43 -6.45 14.44
CA PRO A 317 -2.22 -6.44 13.59
C PRO A 317 -1.82 -5.04 13.10
N CYS A 318 -2.80 -4.12 13.10
CA CYS A 318 -2.63 -2.70 12.84
C CYS A 318 -1.77 -1.96 13.88
N GLU A 319 -1.64 -2.50 15.10
CA GLU A 319 -0.79 -1.96 16.17
C GLU A 319 0.65 -2.48 16.07
N ASP A 320 0.85 -3.74 15.69
CA ASP A 320 2.17 -4.36 15.61
C ASP A 320 3.06 -3.72 14.55
N ILE A 321 2.47 -3.36 13.39
CA ILE A 321 3.15 -2.62 12.30
C ILE A 321 3.12 -1.09 12.49
N CYS A 322 2.63 -0.58 13.63
CA CYS A 322 2.44 0.86 13.83
C CYS A 322 3.79 1.58 13.96
N LYS A 323 4.12 2.48 13.01
CA LYS A 323 5.33 3.35 13.02
C LYS A 323 5.67 3.92 14.41
N ARG A 324 4.64 4.29 15.18
CA ARG A 324 4.75 4.88 16.53
C ARG A 324 5.51 3.97 17.52
N GLY A 325 5.46 2.65 17.36
CA GLY A 325 6.22 1.68 18.15
C GLY A 325 7.74 1.85 18.03
N GLN A 326 8.24 2.48 16.96
CA GLN A 326 9.67 2.80 16.78
C GLN A 326 10.08 4.12 17.45
N LEU A 327 9.16 4.78 18.17
CA LEU A 327 9.37 5.97 18.99
C LEU A 327 9.07 5.72 20.47
N ASP A 328 7.92 5.11 20.79
CA ASP A 328 7.53 4.76 22.16
C ASP A 328 6.72 3.46 22.26
N LYS A 329 5.42 3.49 21.93
CA LYS A 329 4.49 2.36 21.92
C LYS A 329 3.44 2.58 20.83
N PRO A 330 2.88 1.53 20.22
CA PRO A 330 1.78 1.67 19.27
C PRO A 330 0.63 2.56 19.76
N VAL A 331 -0.12 3.12 18.82
CA VAL A 331 -1.41 3.78 19.11
C VAL A 331 -2.43 2.69 19.46
N ALA A 332 -3.24 2.89 20.50
CA ALA A 332 -4.26 1.91 20.93
C ALA A 332 -5.48 1.89 19.98
N ILE A 333 -5.23 1.52 18.73
CA ILE A 333 -6.16 1.47 17.59
C ILE A 333 -7.34 0.55 17.88
N CYS A 334 -7.13 -0.55 18.60
CA CYS A 334 -8.18 -1.50 18.97
C CYS A 334 -9.14 -0.91 20.03
N TYR A 335 -8.60 -0.46 21.17
CA TYR A 335 -9.38 0.12 22.27
C TYR A 335 -10.08 1.43 21.88
N THR A 336 -9.49 2.22 20.99
CA THR A 336 -10.15 3.42 20.45
C THR A 336 -11.35 3.06 19.57
N LYS A 337 -11.27 1.96 18.78
CA LYS A 337 -12.44 1.43 18.05
C LYS A 337 -13.51 0.91 19.01
N ARG A 338 -13.10 0.27 20.11
CA ARG A 338 -14.00 -0.19 21.17
C ARG A 338 -14.82 0.96 21.73
N PHE A 339 -14.18 2.07 22.13
CA PHE A 339 -14.85 3.28 22.60
C PHE A 339 -15.88 3.82 21.59
N LEU A 340 -15.52 3.89 20.30
CA LEU A 340 -16.44 4.37 19.26
C LEU A 340 -17.68 3.46 19.13
N GLY A 341 -17.50 2.13 19.19
CA GLY A 341 -18.62 1.17 19.17
C GLY A 341 -19.44 1.18 20.46
N ASP A 342 -18.80 1.26 21.63
CA ASP A 342 -19.47 1.33 22.93
C ASP A 342 -20.34 2.60 23.02
N ASN A 343 -19.83 3.76 22.58
CA ASN A 343 -20.63 5.01 22.57
C ASN A 343 -21.82 4.98 21.60
N GLU A 344 -21.67 4.29 20.47
CA GLU A 344 -22.76 4.10 19.50
C GLU A 344 -23.86 3.20 20.07
N LEU A 345 -23.47 2.13 20.79
CA LEU A 345 -24.36 1.23 21.51
C LEU A 345 -25.11 1.93 22.66
N GLU A 346 -24.42 2.76 23.46
CA GLU A 346 -25.03 3.58 24.51
C GLU A 346 -26.13 4.51 23.97
N ARG A 347 -25.99 4.97 22.72
CA ARG A 347 -26.93 5.89 22.05
C ARG A 347 -28.05 5.16 21.30
N GLY A 348 -27.85 3.89 20.93
CA GLY A 348 -28.79 3.12 20.12
C GLY A 348 -29.02 3.70 18.71
N VAL A 349 -28.04 4.40 18.15
CA VAL A 349 -28.12 5.03 16.82
C VAL A 349 -26.84 4.70 16.05
N PHE A 350 -26.97 3.83 15.05
CA PHE A 350 -25.84 3.30 14.31
C PHE A 350 -25.59 4.05 12.99
N ASN A 351 -24.35 4.50 12.78
CA ASN A 351 -23.96 5.34 11.65
C ASN A 351 -23.42 4.51 10.46
N HIS A 352 -24.28 3.78 9.76
CA HIS A 352 -23.88 3.05 8.54
C HIS A 352 -23.69 3.98 7.33
N PRO A 353 -23.00 3.53 6.27
CA PRO A 353 -23.23 4.05 4.93
C PRO A 353 -24.72 3.99 4.56
N PRO A 354 -25.23 4.92 3.73
CA PRO A 354 -26.64 4.90 3.33
C PRO A 354 -26.97 3.66 2.50
N LEU A 355 -28.09 3.02 2.81
CA LEU A 355 -28.64 1.92 1.99
C LEU A 355 -29.09 2.46 0.63
N LYS A 356 -28.91 1.65 -0.42
CA LYS A 356 -29.44 1.90 -1.76
C LYS A 356 -30.92 1.49 -1.87
N GLU A 357 -31.55 1.86 -2.99
CA GLU A 357 -32.94 1.50 -3.30
C GLU A 357 -33.14 -0.04 -3.25
N PRO A 358 -34.25 -0.55 -2.65
CA PRO A 358 -34.49 -1.98 -2.52
C PRO A 358 -34.58 -2.72 -3.87
N ARG A 359 -34.03 -3.93 -3.90
CA ARG A 359 -33.97 -4.82 -5.08
C ARG A 359 -34.91 -6.01 -4.93
N GLU A 360 -35.26 -6.66 -6.04
CA GLU A 360 -36.09 -7.88 -6.03
C GLU A 360 -35.27 -9.16 -5.82
N GLU A 361 -33.96 -9.10 -6.13
CA GLU A 361 -33.04 -10.23 -6.05
C GLU A 361 -32.76 -10.63 -4.60
N LYS A 362 -33.01 -11.91 -4.29
CA LYS A 362 -32.76 -12.51 -2.98
C LYS A 362 -31.42 -13.24 -2.92
N VAL A 363 -30.72 -13.13 -1.80
CA VAL A 363 -29.46 -13.85 -1.52
C VAL A 363 -29.60 -14.68 -0.23
N ALA A 364 -29.19 -15.95 -0.29
CA ALA A 364 -29.22 -16.87 0.84
C ALA A 364 -27.81 -17.03 1.44
N LEU A 365 -27.65 -16.85 2.75
CA LEU A 365 -26.38 -17.04 3.45
C LEU A 365 -26.50 -18.20 4.45
N ILE A 366 -25.56 -19.13 4.44
CA ILE A 366 -25.56 -20.34 5.28
C ILE A 366 -24.52 -20.18 6.40
N GLY A 367 -25.00 -19.96 7.62
CA GLY A 367 -24.19 -19.63 8.81
C GLY A 367 -24.25 -18.14 9.15
N ALA A 368 -24.59 -17.83 10.40
CA ALA A 368 -24.63 -16.49 10.98
C ALA A 368 -23.35 -16.15 11.77
N GLY A 369 -22.20 -16.69 11.35
CA GLY A 369 -20.88 -16.28 11.85
C GLY A 369 -20.40 -14.94 11.28
N PRO A 370 -19.18 -14.47 11.65
CA PRO A 370 -18.67 -13.16 11.23
C PRO A 370 -18.68 -12.92 9.72
N ALA A 371 -18.32 -13.94 8.92
CA ALA A 371 -18.34 -13.85 7.46
C ALA A 371 -19.76 -13.73 6.90
N GLY A 372 -20.71 -14.54 7.40
CA GLY A 372 -22.11 -14.51 6.95
C GLY A 372 -22.81 -13.21 7.32
N LEU A 373 -22.68 -12.76 8.58
CA LEU A 373 -23.22 -11.47 9.03
C LEU A 373 -22.57 -10.29 8.31
N SER A 374 -21.26 -10.36 8.01
CA SER A 374 -20.58 -9.33 7.22
C SER A 374 -21.05 -9.32 5.76
N ALA A 375 -21.22 -10.47 5.11
CA ALA A 375 -21.77 -10.53 3.76
C ALA A 375 -23.20 -9.96 3.72
N ALA A 376 -24.01 -10.25 4.73
CA ALA A 376 -25.35 -9.70 4.87
C ALA A 376 -25.37 -8.17 4.93
N TYR A 377 -24.49 -7.58 5.75
CA TYR A 377 -24.35 -6.14 5.89
C TYR A 377 -24.11 -5.44 4.54
N TYR A 378 -23.11 -5.89 3.79
CA TYR A 378 -22.74 -5.25 2.52
C TYR A 378 -23.78 -5.49 1.42
N LEU A 379 -24.44 -6.66 1.39
CA LEU A 379 -25.54 -6.92 0.47
C LEU A 379 -26.79 -6.07 0.80
N ALA A 380 -27.08 -5.83 2.08
CA ALA A 380 -28.18 -4.96 2.49
C ALA A 380 -27.92 -3.47 2.17
N LEU A 381 -26.66 -3.00 2.30
CA LEU A 381 -26.26 -1.67 1.81
C LEU A 381 -26.50 -1.50 0.30
N GLU A 382 -26.31 -2.57 -0.47
CA GLU A 382 -26.57 -2.62 -1.92
C GLU A 382 -28.04 -2.91 -2.28
N GLY A 383 -28.95 -2.96 -1.29
CA GLY A 383 -30.40 -3.08 -1.46
C GLY A 383 -30.93 -4.51 -1.67
N TYR A 384 -30.09 -5.55 -1.59
CA TYR A 384 -30.49 -6.94 -1.81
C TYR A 384 -31.32 -7.53 -0.66
N GLN A 385 -32.25 -8.44 -0.98
CA GLN A 385 -33.05 -9.15 0.02
C GLN A 385 -32.27 -10.33 0.62
N VAL A 386 -31.62 -10.11 1.78
CA VAL A 386 -30.78 -11.12 2.43
C VAL A 386 -31.58 -11.99 3.42
N THR A 387 -31.43 -13.31 3.31
CA THR A 387 -31.84 -14.27 4.36
C THR A 387 -30.65 -15.12 4.81
N ILE A 388 -30.36 -15.11 6.11
CA ILE A 388 -29.38 -15.98 6.75
C ILE A 388 -30.08 -17.19 7.36
N PHE A 389 -29.51 -18.38 7.17
CA PHE A 389 -29.95 -19.64 7.76
C PHE A 389 -28.87 -20.14 8.72
N GLU A 390 -29.22 -20.37 9.99
CA GLU A 390 -28.30 -20.73 11.06
C GLU A 390 -28.73 -22.05 11.73
N LYS A 391 -27.77 -22.96 11.95
CA LYS A 391 -27.97 -24.29 12.55
C LYS A 391 -28.22 -24.20 14.06
N LEU A 392 -27.58 -23.24 14.72
CA LEU A 392 -27.71 -22.96 16.16
C LEU A 392 -29.04 -22.25 16.49
N PRO A 393 -29.50 -22.27 17.75
CA PRO A 393 -30.67 -21.50 18.19
C PRO A 393 -30.41 -19.99 18.27
N VAL A 394 -29.15 -19.55 18.17
CA VAL A 394 -28.69 -18.15 18.29
C VAL A 394 -27.82 -17.76 17.10
N ALA A 395 -27.91 -16.49 16.69
CA ALA A 395 -27.04 -15.91 15.66
C ALA A 395 -25.68 -15.47 16.25
N GLY A 396 -24.67 -15.31 15.40
CA GLY A 396 -23.29 -14.93 15.77
C GLY A 396 -22.26 -16.05 15.55
N GLY A 397 -22.69 -17.29 15.32
CA GLY A 397 -21.79 -18.44 15.14
C GLY A 397 -20.80 -18.56 16.30
N MET A 398 -19.50 -18.74 15.99
CA MET A 398 -18.45 -18.81 17.02
C MET A 398 -18.27 -17.53 17.87
N LEU A 399 -18.83 -16.37 17.49
CA LEU A 399 -18.92 -15.22 18.42
C LEU A 399 -19.86 -15.53 19.59
N ALA A 400 -20.99 -16.18 19.30
CA ALA A 400 -22.04 -16.47 20.26
C ALA A 400 -21.78 -17.73 21.10
N VAL A 401 -20.95 -18.65 20.62
CA VAL A 401 -20.71 -19.95 21.28
C VAL A 401 -19.23 -20.34 21.45
N GLY A 402 -18.28 -19.53 20.98
CA GLY A 402 -16.84 -19.83 21.01
C GLY A 402 -15.97 -18.78 21.72
N ILE A 403 -16.52 -17.61 22.06
CA ILE A 403 -15.83 -16.55 22.82
C ILE A 403 -16.58 -16.38 24.14
N PRO A 404 -15.92 -16.41 25.33
CA PRO A 404 -16.59 -16.29 26.62
C PRO A 404 -17.25 -14.92 26.88
N ASP A 405 -18.36 -14.92 27.63
CA ASP A 405 -19.13 -13.73 28.01
C ASP A 405 -18.27 -12.63 28.68
N TYR A 406 -17.21 -13.00 29.43
CA TYR A 406 -16.32 -12.05 30.10
C TYR A 406 -15.36 -11.29 29.16
N ARG A 407 -15.27 -11.69 27.87
CA ARG A 407 -14.55 -11.00 26.78
C ARG A 407 -15.51 -10.41 25.74
N LEU A 408 -16.61 -11.11 25.45
CA LEU A 408 -17.66 -10.63 24.56
C LEU A 408 -19.05 -10.82 25.20
N PRO A 409 -19.57 -9.79 25.88
CA PRO A 409 -20.91 -9.83 26.48
C PRO A 409 -22.02 -10.09 25.45
N ARG A 410 -23.05 -10.84 25.85
CA ARG A 410 -24.10 -11.34 24.94
C ARG A 410 -25.10 -10.26 24.53
N ASP A 411 -25.28 -9.25 25.36
CA ASP A 411 -26.05 -8.03 25.06
C ASP A 411 -25.34 -7.17 24.01
N ILE A 412 -24.02 -6.97 24.12
CA ILE A 412 -23.20 -6.30 23.09
C ILE A 412 -23.30 -7.02 21.75
N LEU A 413 -23.14 -8.35 21.73
CA LEU A 413 -23.27 -9.16 20.52
C LEU A 413 -24.70 -9.13 19.97
N ALA A 414 -25.73 -9.21 20.83
CA ALA A 414 -27.12 -9.14 20.41
C ALA A 414 -27.47 -7.76 19.83
N ALA A 415 -26.90 -6.67 20.34
CA ALA A 415 -27.14 -5.32 19.86
C ALA A 415 -26.53 -5.08 18.47
N GLU A 416 -25.27 -5.48 18.22
CA GLU A 416 -24.69 -5.35 16.87
C GLU A 416 -25.35 -6.28 15.83
N ILE A 417 -25.98 -7.39 16.26
CA ILE A 417 -26.81 -8.25 15.39
C ILE A 417 -28.22 -7.65 15.18
N GLN A 418 -28.87 -7.13 16.22
CA GLN A 418 -30.18 -6.47 16.14
C GLN A 418 -30.14 -5.29 15.16
N ASN A 419 -29.06 -4.52 15.21
CA ASN A 419 -28.74 -3.50 14.22
C ASN A 419 -28.75 -4.00 12.75
N LEU A 420 -28.29 -5.23 12.48
CA LEU A 420 -28.39 -5.81 11.13
C LEU A 420 -29.83 -6.17 10.76
N LEU A 421 -30.65 -6.62 11.71
CA LEU A 421 -32.07 -6.88 11.48
C LEU A 421 -32.83 -5.58 11.13
N GLU A 422 -32.43 -4.45 11.71
CA GLU A 422 -32.98 -3.12 11.41
C GLU A 422 -32.61 -2.61 10.00
N MET A 423 -31.55 -3.15 9.38
CA MET A 423 -31.25 -2.97 7.95
C MET A 423 -32.10 -3.85 7.02
N GLY A 424 -33.06 -4.63 7.55
CA GLY A 424 -33.95 -5.50 6.79
C GLY A 424 -33.42 -6.92 6.55
N ILE A 425 -32.28 -7.30 7.15
CA ILE A 425 -31.71 -8.64 7.04
C ILE A 425 -32.58 -9.63 7.83
N THR A 426 -33.00 -10.73 7.20
CA THR A 426 -33.74 -11.81 7.88
C THR A 426 -32.79 -12.90 8.37
N ILE A 427 -32.95 -13.38 9.61
CA ILE A 427 -32.20 -14.53 10.15
C ILE A 427 -33.18 -15.62 10.60
N LYS A 428 -32.96 -16.86 10.15
CA LYS A 428 -33.71 -18.07 10.51
C LYS A 428 -32.80 -19.03 11.29
N THR A 429 -32.96 -19.12 12.60
CA THR A 429 -32.19 -20.05 13.47
C THR A 429 -32.82 -21.45 13.53
N GLY A 430 -32.03 -22.45 13.95
CA GLY A 430 -32.43 -23.86 14.00
C GLY A 430 -32.57 -24.57 12.65
N ILE A 431 -32.04 -24.00 11.56
CA ILE A 431 -32.14 -24.54 10.19
C ILE A 431 -30.81 -25.17 9.77
N THR A 432 -30.80 -26.48 9.49
CA THR A 432 -29.61 -27.21 9.08
C THR A 432 -29.59 -27.44 7.56
N PHE A 433 -28.54 -26.98 6.87
CA PHE A 433 -28.34 -27.33 5.45
C PHE A 433 -28.17 -28.85 5.28
N GLY A 434 -28.66 -29.40 4.16
CA GLY A 434 -28.63 -30.83 3.86
C GLY A 434 -29.76 -31.63 4.51
N LYS A 435 -30.46 -31.04 5.49
CA LYS A 435 -31.59 -31.64 6.23
C LYS A 435 -32.88 -30.85 6.06
N ASP A 436 -32.84 -29.56 6.41
CA ASP A 436 -34.00 -28.67 6.47
C ASP A 436 -34.08 -27.75 5.23
N ILE A 437 -32.93 -27.46 4.61
CA ILE A 437 -32.80 -26.74 3.33
C ILE A 437 -31.71 -27.39 2.44
N THR A 438 -31.80 -27.17 1.13
CA THR A 438 -30.82 -27.60 0.12
C THR A 438 -30.64 -26.49 -0.92
N PHE A 439 -29.61 -26.55 -1.77
CA PHE A 439 -29.47 -25.59 -2.87
C PHE A 439 -30.73 -25.53 -3.74
N LYS A 440 -31.29 -26.69 -4.12
CA LYS A 440 -32.52 -26.74 -4.91
C LYS A 440 -33.71 -26.07 -4.20
N SER A 441 -33.92 -26.28 -2.90
CA SER A 441 -35.04 -25.63 -2.22
C SER A 441 -34.87 -24.11 -2.13
N LEU A 442 -33.62 -23.62 -2.10
CA LEU A 442 -33.33 -22.18 -2.16
C LEU A 442 -33.54 -21.62 -3.58
N GLU A 443 -33.16 -22.37 -4.62
CA GLU A 443 -33.49 -22.06 -6.03
C GLU A 443 -35.02 -21.99 -6.23
N ASP A 444 -35.77 -22.96 -5.69
CA ASP A 444 -37.24 -23.04 -5.72
C ASP A 444 -37.90 -21.90 -4.89
N GLU A 445 -37.29 -21.43 -3.79
CA GLU A 445 -37.71 -20.22 -3.03
C GLU A 445 -37.36 -18.88 -3.74
N GLY A 446 -36.63 -18.95 -4.86
CA GLY A 446 -36.29 -17.82 -5.73
C GLY A 446 -34.98 -17.11 -5.40
N PHE A 447 -34.12 -17.68 -4.55
CA PHE A 447 -32.78 -17.14 -4.29
C PHE A 447 -31.90 -17.18 -5.55
N LYS A 448 -31.09 -16.12 -5.76
CA LYS A 448 -30.29 -15.91 -6.98
C LYS A 448 -28.80 -16.14 -6.81
N ALA A 449 -28.31 -16.03 -5.57
CA ALA A 449 -26.96 -16.41 -5.19
C ALA A 449 -27.00 -16.98 -3.76
N ILE A 450 -26.04 -17.87 -3.47
CA ILE A 450 -25.90 -18.55 -2.17
C ILE A 450 -24.47 -18.34 -1.67
N PHE A 451 -24.31 -17.98 -0.39
CA PHE A 451 -23.01 -17.89 0.28
C PHE A 451 -22.90 -18.89 1.42
N ILE A 452 -21.78 -19.59 1.51
CA ILE A 452 -21.50 -20.58 2.55
C ILE A 452 -20.48 -19.98 3.53
N ALA A 453 -20.88 -19.86 4.79
CA ALA A 453 -20.10 -19.27 5.88
C ALA A 453 -20.27 -20.08 7.18
N MET A 454 -20.35 -21.41 7.05
CA MET A 454 -20.68 -22.35 8.14
C MET A 454 -19.58 -22.51 9.22
N GLY A 455 -18.39 -21.93 9.00
CA GLY A 455 -17.29 -21.91 9.97
C GLY A 455 -16.70 -23.29 10.29
N LEU A 456 -15.94 -23.38 11.38
CA LEU A 456 -15.35 -24.62 11.89
C LEU A 456 -15.77 -24.82 13.36
N HIS A 457 -16.83 -25.60 13.58
CA HIS A 457 -17.46 -25.74 14.90
C HIS A 457 -17.01 -26.99 15.69
N LEU A 458 -16.29 -27.94 15.09
CA LEU A 458 -15.81 -29.12 15.81
C LEU A 458 -14.38 -28.93 16.34
N GLY A 459 -13.99 -29.73 17.33
CA GLY A 459 -12.62 -29.81 17.82
C GLY A 459 -11.77 -30.80 17.03
N ARG A 460 -10.46 -30.83 17.29
CA ARG A 460 -9.52 -31.82 16.72
C ARG A 460 -9.10 -32.83 17.80
N SER A 461 -9.08 -34.10 17.42
CA SER A 461 -8.54 -35.18 18.25
C SER A 461 -7.01 -35.20 18.26
N LEU A 462 -6.42 -35.59 19.39
CA LEU A 462 -4.99 -35.84 19.57
C LEU A 462 -4.54 -37.17 18.94
N ASN A 463 -5.44 -38.16 18.88
CA ASN A 463 -5.18 -39.53 18.43
C ASN A 463 -4.18 -40.28 19.34
N VAL A 464 -4.32 -40.11 20.67
CA VAL A 464 -3.49 -40.78 21.69
C VAL A 464 -4.30 -41.78 22.53
N GLU A 465 -3.63 -42.71 23.19
CA GLU A 465 -4.28 -43.73 24.03
C GLU A 465 -5.16 -43.09 25.12
N GLY A 466 -6.42 -43.54 25.22
CA GLY A 466 -7.37 -43.10 26.25
C GLY A 466 -8.16 -41.83 25.94
N GLU A 467 -8.13 -41.30 24.72
CA GLU A 467 -8.89 -40.08 24.36
C GLU A 467 -10.42 -40.25 24.47
N ASP A 468 -10.92 -41.48 24.38
CA ASP A 468 -12.34 -41.84 24.55
C ASP A 468 -12.79 -42.01 26.03
N LEU A 469 -11.95 -41.67 27.01
CA LEU A 469 -12.28 -41.83 28.44
C LEU A 469 -13.32 -40.80 28.91
N ASP A 470 -14.22 -41.23 29.79
CA ASP A 470 -15.21 -40.35 30.42
C ASP A 470 -14.51 -39.26 31.26
N GLY A 471 -14.77 -38.00 30.92
CA GLY A 471 -14.07 -36.83 31.46
C GLY A 471 -13.02 -36.21 30.51
N VAL A 472 -12.67 -36.85 29.39
CA VAL A 472 -11.92 -36.22 28.28
C VAL A 472 -12.90 -35.60 27.29
N MET A 473 -12.78 -34.30 27.04
CA MET A 473 -13.76 -33.52 26.27
C MET A 473 -13.08 -32.44 25.40
N GLN A 474 -13.79 -31.95 24.38
CA GLN A 474 -13.32 -30.87 23.51
C GLN A 474 -13.65 -29.49 24.10
N GLY A 475 -12.66 -28.60 24.17
CA GLY A 475 -12.80 -27.26 24.75
C GLY A 475 -13.80 -26.37 24.02
N VAL A 476 -13.93 -26.52 22.70
CA VAL A 476 -14.94 -25.79 21.90
C VAL A 476 -16.38 -26.22 22.18
N ASP A 477 -16.60 -27.47 22.61
CA ASP A 477 -17.92 -27.95 23.02
C ASP A 477 -18.27 -27.50 24.44
N LEU A 478 -17.27 -27.35 25.32
CA LEU A 478 -17.44 -26.67 26.61
C LEU A 478 -17.89 -25.22 26.41
N LEU A 479 -17.14 -24.42 25.65
CA LEU A 479 -17.46 -23.00 25.45
C LEU A 479 -18.86 -22.83 24.85
N ARG A 480 -19.27 -23.74 23.96
CA ARG A 480 -20.64 -23.77 23.42
C ARG A 480 -21.68 -24.03 24.50
N LYS A 481 -21.52 -25.10 25.29
CA LYS A 481 -22.47 -25.46 26.34
C LYS A 481 -22.64 -24.34 27.37
N VAL A 482 -21.54 -23.76 27.83
CA VAL A 482 -21.54 -22.60 28.75
C VAL A 482 -22.29 -21.41 28.14
N SER A 483 -22.01 -21.07 26.88
CA SER A 483 -22.66 -19.94 26.20
C SER A 483 -24.17 -20.17 25.96
N LEU A 484 -24.58 -21.42 25.73
CA LEU A 484 -25.98 -21.84 25.62
C LEU A 484 -26.66 -22.09 26.98
N LYS A 485 -25.94 -21.91 28.09
CA LYS A 485 -26.40 -22.11 29.48
C LYS A 485 -26.81 -23.56 29.79
N GLU A 486 -26.18 -24.51 29.11
CA GLU A 486 -26.23 -25.93 29.45
C GLU A 486 -25.32 -26.24 30.65
N GLU A 487 -25.70 -27.20 31.49
CA GLU A 487 -24.84 -27.68 32.58
C GLU A 487 -23.61 -28.43 32.04
N PHE A 488 -22.44 -28.13 32.59
CA PHE A 488 -21.20 -28.82 32.27
C PHE A 488 -20.55 -29.39 33.54
N PRO A 489 -20.37 -30.72 33.65
CA PRO A 489 -19.73 -31.33 34.80
C PRO A 489 -18.21 -31.14 34.74
N PHE A 490 -17.66 -30.42 35.72
CA PHE A 490 -16.22 -30.37 36.00
C PHE A 490 -15.94 -31.04 37.33
N GLY A 491 -14.84 -31.79 37.42
CA GLY A 491 -14.24 -32.17 38.69
C GLY A 491 -13.48 -30.99 39.35
N GLU A 492 -12.57 -31.29 40.28
CA GLU A 492 -11.79 -30.29 41.01
C GLU A 492 -10.44 -29.96 40.35
N LYS A 493 -9.91 -30.88 39.52
CA LYS A 493 -8.57 -30.82 38.91
C LYS A 493 -8.67 -30.91 37.39
N VAL A 494 -8.66 -29.76 36.73
CA VAL A 494 -8.90 -29.65 35.28
C VAL A 494 -7.60 -29.41 34.53
N VAL A 495 -7.31 -30.26 33.55
CA VAL A 495 -6.19 -30.09 32.61
C VAL A 495 -6.71 -29.57 31.27
N VAL A 496 -6.07 -28.54 30.71
CA VAL A 496 -6.41 -27.98 29.40
C VAL A 496 -5.21 -28.18 28.48
N ILE A 497 -5.43 -28.72 27.28
CA ILE A 497 -4.34 -29.05 26.34
C ILE A 497 -4.40 -28.13 25.11
N GLY A 498 -3.39 -27.28 24.95
CA GLY A 498 -3.22 -26.35 23.82
C GLY A 498 -2.58 -25.01 24.23
N GLY A 499 -1.78 -24.41 23.33
CA GLY A 499 -1.08 -23.13 23.58
C GLY A 499 -1.77 -21.85 23.07
N GLY A 500 -2.85 -21.98 22.29
CA GLY A 500 -3.54 -20.84 21.65
C GLY A 500 -4.63 -20.17 22.50
N ASN A 501 -5.11 -19.00 22.05
CA ASN A 501 -6.11 -18.20 22.79
C ASN A 501 -7.37 -18.98 23.21
N VAL A 502 -7.85 -19.93 22.40
CA VAL A 502 -9.00 -20.79 22.75
C VAL A 502 -8.72 -21.65 23.99
N ALA A 503 -7.49 -22.16 24.16
CA ALA A 503 -7.11 -22.92 25.35
C ALA A 503 -7.05 -22.03 26.60
N VAL A 504 -6.62 -20.78 26.46
CA VAL A 504 -6.65 -19.78 27.54
C VAL A 504 -8.10 -19.42 27.90
N ASP A 505 -8.96 -19.18 26.91
CA ASP A 505 -10.39 -18.93 27.12
C ASP A 505 -11.08 -20.09 27.83
N VAL A 506 -10.77 -21.33 27.45
CA VAL A 506 -11.23 -22.56 28.11
C VAL A 506 -10.76 -22.59 29.57
N ALA A 507 -9.47 -22.41 29.84
CA ALA A 507 -8.90 -22.46 31.18
C ALA A 507 -9.46 -21.36 32.11
N ARG A 508 -9.60 -20.13 31.61
CA ARG A 508 -10.21 -19.01 32.35
C ARG A 508 -11.71 -19.20 32.58
N THR A 509 -12.42 -19.82 31.62
CA THR A 509 -13.85 -20.17 31.75
C THR A 509 -14.10 -21.18 32.88
N VAL A 510 -13.22 -22.17 33.07
CA VAL A 510 -13.32 -23.12 34.21
C VAL A 510 -13.34 -22.39 35.55
N LEU A 511 -12.49 -21.38 35.75
CA LEU A 511 -12.43 -20.55 36.97
C LEU A 511 -13.66 -19.65 37.19
N ARG A 512 -14.64 -19.66 36.28
CA ARG A 512 -15.94 -18.99 36.49
C ARG A 512 -16.97 -19.88 37.18
N PHE A 513 -16.71 -21.19 37.26
CA PHE A 513 -17.55 -22.19 37.95
C PHE A 513 -17.07 -22.53 39.38
N GLY A 514 -16.10 -21.78 39.90
CA GLY A 514 -15.58 -21.90 41.27
C GLY A 514 -14.06 -21.86 41.32
N ASP A 515 -13.50 -21.96 42.53
CA ASP A 515 -12.06 -22.17 42.70
C ASP A 515 -11.71 -23.62 42.33
N LYS A 516 -11.06 -23.78 41.17
CA LYS A 516 -10.65 -25.07 40.60
C LYS A 516 -9.13 -25.09 40.39
N GLU A 517 -8.52 -26.26 40.49
CA GLU A 517 -7.10 -26.43 40.17
C GLU A 517 -6.95 -26.62 38.66
N VAL A 518 -6.53 -25.57 37.96
CA VAL A 518 -6.46 -25.54 36.49
C VAL A 518 -5.00 -25.52 36.02
N SER A 519 -4.60 -26.55 35.27
CA SER A 519 -3.32 -26.63 34.57
C SER A 519 -3.51 -26.57 33.06
N LEU A 520 -2.96 -25.54 32.41
CA LEU A 520 -2.87 -25.45 30.96
C LEU A 520 -1.52 -26.01 30.50
N VAL A 521 -1.54 -26.91 29.52
CA VAL A 521 -0.35 -27.63 29.04
C VAL A 521 -0.23 -27.46 27.52
N CYS A 522 0.96 -27.10 27.05
CA CYS A 522 1.19 -26.73 25.65
C CYS A 522 2.56 -27.20 25.13
N LEU A 523 2.65 -27.43 23.83
CA LEU A 523 3.86 -27.92 23.15
C LEU A 523 4.94 -26.85 23.05
N GLU A 524 4.50 -25.60 23.02
CA GLU A 524 5.25 -24.39 22.73
C GLU A 524 6.06 -23.93 23.95
N ALA A 525 7.26 -23.38 23.72
CA ALA A 525 7.96 -22.57 24.71
C ALA A 525 7.13 -21.32 25.06
N ARG A 526 7.45 -20.65 26.17
CA ARG A 526 6.64 -19.53 26.69
C ARG A 526 6.59 -18.34 25.74
N ASP A 527 7.62 -18.14 24.95
CA ASP A 527 7.78 -17.13 23.90
C ASP A 527 7.29 -17.60 22.51
N GLU A 528 6.96 -18.89 22.36
CA GLU A 528 6.38 -19.49 21.13
C GLU A 528 4.85 -19.65 21.22
N MET A 529 4.22 -19.39 22.37
CA MET A 529 2.78 -19.61 22.58
C MET A 529 1.91 -18.81 21.59
N PRO A 530 0.96 -19.45 20.87
CA PRO A 530 0.04 -18.75 19.97
C PRO A 530 -1.05 -17.91 20.67
N ALA A 531 -1.17 -18.01 21.99
CA ALA A 531 -1.99 -17.09 22.80
C ALA A 531 -1.31 -15.72 22.92
N TRP A 532 -2.10 -14.65 23.01
CA TRP A 532 -1.54 -13.30 23.13
C TRP A 532 -0.96 -13.08 24.53
N GLU A 533 0.18 -12.39 24.62
CA GLU A 533 0.92 -12.15 25.86
C GLU A 533 0.03 -11.70 27.03
N ARG A 534 -0.90 -10.77 26.77
CA ARG A 534 -1.86 -10.26 27.76
C ARG A 534 -2.84 -11.33 28.26
N GLU A 535 -3.34 -12.21 27.39
CA GLU A 535 -4.24 -13.29 27.81
C GLU A 535 -3.49 -14.32 28.66
N ILE A 536 -2.19 -14.53 28.38
CA ILE A 536 -1.30 -15.36 29.20
C ILE A 536 -1.03 -14.69 30.56
N GLU A 537 -0.74 -13.39 30.59
CA GLU A 537 -0.61 -12.59 31.83
C GLU A 537 -1.90 -12.67 32.67
N GLU A 538 -3.06 -12.41 32.09
CA GLU A 538 -4.35 -12.45 32.80
C GLU A 538 -4.72 -13.85 33.31
N ALA A 539 -4.31 -14.92 32.60
CA ALA A 539 -4.47 -16.30 33.06
C ALA A 539 -3.60 -16.63 34.28
N LEU A 540 -2.34 -16.16 34.27
CA LEU A 540 -1.41 -16.29 35.40
C LEU A 540 -1.89 -15.46 36.61
N GLU A 541 -2.41 -14.25 36.39
CA GLU A 541 -3.04 -13.42 37.44
C GLU A 541 -4.26 -14.10 38.09
N GLU A 542 -5.05 -14.86 37.33
CA GLU A 542 -6.20 -15.61 37.84
C GLU A 542 -5.79 -16.91 38.57
N GLY A 543 -4.53 -17.35 38.41
CA GLY A 543 -3.93 -18.49 39.11
C GLY A 543 -3.86 -19.79 38.29
N ILE A 544 -3.97 -19.72 36.96
CA ILE A 544 -3.80 -20.88 36.08
C ILE A 544 -2.31 -21.26 36.01
N VAL A 545 -2.00 -22.53 36.21
CA VAL A 545 -0.62 -23.04 36.08
C VAL A 545 -0.35 -23.40 34.63
N ILE A 546 0.66 -22.78 34.01
CA ILE A 546 1.02 -23.03 32.60
C ILE A 546 2.27 -23.90 32.52
N HIS A 547 2.16 -25.03 31.82
CA HIS A 547 3.22 -26.01 31.60
C HIS A 547 3.64 -25.97 30.12
N ASN A 548 4.68 -25.17 29.83
CA ASN A 548 5.27 -25.04 28.49
C ASN A 548 6.16 -26.24 28.11
N SER A 549 6.29 -26.48 26.80
CA SER A 549 7.12 -27.55 26.23
C SER A 549 6.71 -28.99 26.59
N TRP A 550 5.42 -29.29 26.72
CA TRP A 550 4.91 -30.64 27.02
C TRP A 550 3.82 -31.09 26.03
N GLY A 551 3.96 -32.30 25.50
CA GLY A 551 2.94 -32.94 24.65
C GLY A 551 2.29 -34.14 25.33
N PRO A 552 0.98 -34.37 25.14
CA PRO A 552 0.32 -35.54 25.71
C PRO A 552 0.88 -36.83 25.09
N LYS A 553 1.09 -37.83 25.95
CA LYS A 553 1.53 -39.18 25.58
C LYS A 553 0.37 -40.16 25.61
N ARG A 554 -0.46 -40.08 26.67
CA ARG A 554 -1.71 -40.85 26.87
C ARG A 554 -2.54 -40.32 28.03
N PHE A 555 -3.84 -40.60 28.02
CA PHE A 555 -4.75 -40.35 29.13
C PHE A 555 -4.79 -41.57 30.07
N ILE A 556 -4.70 -41.34 31.37
CA ILE A 556 -4.66 -42.38 32.41
C ILE A 556 -6.08 -42.61 32.93
N GLY A 557 -6.65 -43.79 32.63
CA GLY A 557 -8.01 -44.14 33.01
C GLY A 557 -8.12 -45.05 34.24
N VAL A 558 -9.12 -44.80 35.09
CA VAL A 558 -9.53 -45.69 36.20
C VAL A 558 -11.03 -45.92 36.10
N ASN A 559 -11.45 -47.20 36.02
CA ASN A 559 -12.86 -47.60 35.84
C ASN A 559 -13.59 -46.94 34.65
N GLY A 560 -12.85 -46.58 33.58
CA GLY A 560 -13.38 -45.94 32.37
C GLY A 560 -13.48 -44.41 32.44
N LYS A 561 -13.15 -43.79 33.58
CA LYS A 561 -13.03 -42.33 33.75
C LYS A 561 -11.56 -41.90 33.73
N VAL A 562 -11.29 -40.67 33.31
CA VAL A 562 -9.95 -40.08 33.41
C VAL A 562 -9.56 -39.83 34.87
N ASN A 563 -8.29 -40.08 35.20
CA ASN A 563 -7.67 -39.85 36.51
C ASN A 563 -6.32 -39.12 36.38
N GLY A 564 -5.81 -38.94 35.16
CA GLY A 564 -4.56 -38.23 34.89
C GLY A 564 -4.23 -38.16 33.41
N VAL A 565 -3.18 -37.41 33.07
CA VAL A 565 -2.55 -37.41 31.74
C VAL A 565 -1.05 -37.59 31.92
N GLU A 566 -0.48 -38.53 31.17
CA GLU A 566 0.96 -38.69 31.01
C GLU A 566 1.41 -37.77 29.87
N PHE A 567 2.34 -36.85 30.16
CA PHE A 567 2.97 -35.97 29.18
C PHE A 567 4.41 -36.39 28.91
N LYS A 568 4.94 -36.02 27.74
CA LYS A 568 6.33 -36.18 27.31
C LYS A 568 6.91 -34.84 26.87
N ARG A 569 8.21 -34.67 27.04
CA ARG A 569 8.85 -33.38 26.77
C ARG A 569 8.85 -33.06 25.28
N CYS A 570 8.28 -31.92 24.91
CA CYS A 570 8.43 -31.33 23.58
C CYS A 570 9.80 -30.63 23.52
N THR A 571 10.58 -30.92 22.46
CA THR A 571 11.94 -30.38 22.26
C THR A 571 12.02 -29.37 21.12
N ALA A 572 11.08 -29.42 20.17
CA ALA A 572 10.84 -28.41 19.14
C ALA A 572 9.41 -28.58 18.60
N VAL A 573 8.72 -27.49 18.26
CA VAL A 573 7.35 -27.55 17.70
C VAL A 573 7.33 -27.57 16.16
N PHE A 574 8.33 -26.94 15.55
CA PHE A 574 8.46 -26.76 14.11
C PHE A 574 9.72 -27.46 13.58
N ASP A 575 9.70 -27.88 12.31
CA ASP A 575 10.89 -28.36 11.61
C ASP A 575 11.78 -27.20 11.11
N GLU A 576 12.95 -27.53 10.55
CA GLU A 576 13.91 -26.57 9.97
C GLU A 576 13.32 -25.71 8.83
N SER A 577 12.14 -26.08 8.30
CA SER A 577 11.39 -25.34 7.28
C SER A 577 10.21 -24.54 7.86
N GLY A 578 10.11 -24.43 9.19
CA GLY A 578 9.05 -23.70 9.89
C GLY A 578 7.68 -24.38 9.87
N ARG A 579 7.60 -25.67 9.51
CA ARG A 579 6.33 -26.42 9.45
C ARG A 579 6.07 -27.11 10.78
N PHE A 580 4.82 -27.10 11.24
CA PHE A 580 4.40 -27.77 12.48
C PHE A 580 4.69 -29.27 12.39
N ASN A 581 5.61 -29.75 13.22
CA ASN A 581 6.13 -31.12 13.21
C ASN A 581 6.81 -31.40 14.57
N PRO A 582 6.04 -31.51 15.67
CA PRO A 582 6.60 -31.49 17.02
C PRO A 582 7.48 -32.71 17.29
N GLN A 583 8.65 -32.45 17.88
CA GLN A 583 9.66 -33.44 18.29
C GLN A 583 9.62 -33.63 19.81
N TYR A 584 9.89 -34.85 20.27
CA TYR A 584 9.75 -35.22 21.67
C TYR A 584 10.96 -35.99 22.21
N ASP A 585 11.28 -35.79 23.49
CA ASP A 585 12.02 -36.79 24.27
C ASP A 585 11.00 -37.71 24.97
N GLU A 586 11.01 -38.99 24.61
CA GLU A 586 10.12 -40.01 25.18
C GLU A 586 10.54 -40.47 26.59
N ASN A 587 11.73 -40.08 27.06
CA ASN A 587 12.30 -40.43 28.36
C ASN A 587 11.99 -39.39 29.45
N GLU A 588 11.87 -38.10 29.08
CA GLU A 588 11.44 -37.04 29.98
C GLU A 588 9.90 -36.97 29.98
N VAL A 589 9.28 -37.50 31.03
CA VAL A 589 7.83 -37.59 31.20
C VAL A 589 7.33 -36.88 32.46
N MET A 590 6.07 -36.43 32.43
CA MET A 590 5.41 -35.73 33.53
C MET A 590 3.96 -36.20 33.65
N ASP A 591 3.57 -36.73 34.82
CA ASP A 591 2.19 -37.10 35.12
C ASP A 591 1.45 -35.95 35.82
N LEU A 592 0.29 -35.54 35.30
CA LEU A 592 -0.65 -34.65 35.99
C LEU A 592 -1.93 -35.40 36.34
N ALA A 593 -2.24 -35.50 37.64
CA ALA A 593 -3.48 -36.11 38.13
C ALA A 593 -4.66 -35.13 37.94
N CYS A 594 -5.72 -35.58 37.28
CA CYS A 594 -6.87 -34.75 36.90
C CYS A 594 -8.16 -35.59 36.77
N ASP A 595 -9.30 -34.96 36.99
CA ASP A 595 -10.64 -35.55 36.91
C ASP A 595 -11.48 -34.96 35.75
N THR A 596 -10.92 -34.02 34.98
CA THR A 596 -11.48 -33.51 33.72
C THR A 596 -10.35 -33.04 32.81
N VAL A 597 -10.43 -33.34 31.51
CA VAL A 597 -9.45 -32.87 30.51
C VAL A 597 -10.13 -32.21 29.32
N LEU A 598 -9.61 -31.07 28.89
CA LEU A 598 -10.20 -30.20 27.87
C LEU A 598 -9.22 -29.97 26.71
N VAL A 599 -9.42 -30.72 25.62
CA VAL A 599 -8.58 -30.68 24.42
C VAL A 599 -8.94 -29.44 23.57
N SER A 600 -7.95 -28.58 23.31
CA SER A 600 -8.14 -27.25 22.71
C SER A 600 -7.11 -26.96 21.60
N ILE A 601 -6.74 -27.99 20.83
CA ILE A 601 -5.65 -27.97 19.82
C ILE A 601 -6.07 -27.46 18.43
N GLY A 602 -7.19 -26.73 18.33
CA GLY A 602 -7.70 -26.13 17.09
C GLY A 602 -9.00 -26.76 16.57
N GLN A 603 -9.59 -26.11 15.57
CA GLN A 603 -10.93 -26.42 15.05
C GLN A 603 -10.90 -27.35 13.82
N ALA A 604 -12.04 -28.00 13.58
CA ALA A 604 -12.30 -28.92 12.49
C ALA A 604 -13.69 -28.68 11.85
N PRO A 605 -13.87 -29.05 10.56
CA PRO A 605 -15.16 -28.96 9.88
C PRO A 605 -16.08 -30.15 10.20
N ASP A 606 -17.38 -29.92 10.04
CA ASP A 606 -18.40 -30.96 10.06
C ASP A 606 -18.39 -31.72 8.71
N MET A 607 -17.72 -32.87 8.66
CA MET A 607 -17.49 -33.63 7.43
C MET A 607 -18.77 -34.25 6.84
N GLU A 608 -19.78 -34.53 7.67
CA GLU A 608 -21.09 -34.99 7.19
C GLU A 608 -21.83 -33.83 6.50
N LEU A 609 -21.83 -32.65 7.12
CA LEU A 609 -22.40 -31.44 6.54
C LEU A 609 -21.69 -31.04 5.24
N LEU A 610 -20.36 -31.07 5.19
CA LEU A 610 -19.60 -30.81 3.96
C LEU A 610 -19.96 -31.80 2.84
N SER A 611 -20.07 -33.09 3.17
CA SER A 611 -20.46 -34.12 2.20
C SER A 611 -21.86 -33.88 1.63
N SER A 612 -22.78 -33.29 2.41
CA SER A 612 -24.13 -32.93 1.96
C SER A 612 -24.19 -31.77 0.96
N LEU A 613 -23.12 -30.96 0.84
CA LEU A 613 -23.05 -29.86 -0.14
C LEU A 613 -22.88 -30.37 -1.57
N GLY A 614 -22.14 -31.47 -1.78
CA GLY A 614 -21.75 -31.92 -3.12
C GLY A 614 -20.81 -30.94 -3.86
N LEU A 615 -20.09 -30.09 -3.13
CA LEU A 615 -19.05 -29.20 -3.64
C LEU A 615 -17.66 -29.85 -3.57
N GLU A 616 -16.68 -29.24 -4.23
CA GLU A 616 -15.28 -29.68 -4.14
C GLU A 616 -14.67 -29.30 -2.78
N VAL A 617 -14.01 -30.27 -2.13
CA VAL A 617 -13.42 -30.11 -0.79
C VAL A 617 -11.95 -30.52 -0.84
N GLY A 618 -11.08 -29.58 -0.49
CA GLY A 618 -9.62 -29.73 -0.48
C GLY A 618 -9.06 -30.24 0.85
N PRO A 619 -7.71 -30.32 0.96
CA PRO A 619 -7.01 -30.83 2.13
C PRO A 619 -7.44 -30.14 3.45
N GLY A 620 -7.68 -30.95 4.48
CA GLY A 620 -8.15 -30.47 5.79
C GLY A 620 -9.63 -30.11 5.85
N GLY A 621 -10.42 -30.46 4.83
CA GLY A 621 -11.87 -30.24 4.82
C GLY A 621 -12.27 -28.78 4.54
N ARG A 622 -11.58 -28.13 3.61
CA ARG A 622 -11.86 -26.75 3.17
C ARG A 622 -12.64 -26.79 1.86
N ILE A 623 -13.68 -25.97 1.71
CA ILE A 623 -14.39 -25.82 0.43
C ILE A 623 -13.45 -25.13 -0.57
N VAL A 624 -13.31 -25.68 -1.77
CA VAL A 624 -12.47 -25.10 -2.83
C VAL A 624 -13.23 -23.96 -3.51
N THR A 625 -12.56 -22.80 -3.62
CA THR A 625 -13.04 -21.63 -4.34
C THR A 625 -11.92 -21.00 -5.17
N ASP A 626 -12.30 -20.16 -6.12
CA ASP A 626 -11.40 -19.15 -6.68
C ASP A 626 -10.96 -18.15 -5.59
N GLU A 627 -9.69 -17.72 -5.59
CA GLU A 627 -9.10 -16.91 -4.52
C GLU A 627 -9.55 -15.44 -4.54
N GLU A 628 -9.84 -14.87 -5.71
CA GLU A 628 -10.21 -13.45 -5.84
C GLU A 628 -11.72 -13.23 -5.70
N THR A 629 -12.52 -14.21 -6.13
CA THR A 629 -13.98 -14.07 -6.30
C THR A 629 -14.78 -14.90 -5.31
N LEU A 630 -14.17 -15.91 -4.67
CA LEU A 630 -14.80 -16.84 -3.71
C LEU A 630 -15.91 -17.72 -4.31
N ALA A 631 -16.02 -17.76 -5.64
CA ALA A 631 -16.92 -18.65 -6.36
C ALA A 631 -16.47 -20.11 -6.23
N THR A 632 -17.43 -21.03 -6.07
CA THR A 632 -17.20 -22.48 -6.06
C THR A 632 -17.28 -23.06 -7.47
N THR A 633 -17.25 -24.39 -7.61
CA THR A 633 -17.55 -25.09 -8.86
C THR A 633 -19.00 -24.91 -9.37
N ARG A 634 -19.89 -24.32 -8.56
CA ARG A 634 -21.22 -23.84 -8.98
C ARG A 634 -21.21 -22.30 -9.08
N PRO A 635 -21.48 -21.70 -10.26
CA PRO A 635 -21.35 -20.25 -10.47
C PRO A 635 -22.16 -19.36 -9.51
N GLU A 636 -23.35 -19.83 -9.10
CA GLU A 636 -24.26 -19.13 -8.20
C GLU A 636 -23.98 -19.39 -6.70
N VAL A 637 -22.96 -20.18 -6.36
CA VAL A 637 -22.60 -20.56 -4.99
C VAL A 637 -21.17 -20.12 -4.66
N PHE A 638 -21.05 -19.35 -3.59
CA PHE A 638 -19.80 -18.77 -3.07
C PHE A 638 -19.50 -19.34 -1.68
N SER A 639 -18.24 -19.39 -1.25
CA SER A 639 -17.86 -19.88 0.09
C SER A 639 -16.76 -19.03 0.73
N GLY A 640 -16.92 -18.69 2.02
CA GLY A 640 -16.00 -17.83 2.75
C GLY A 640 -15.98 -18.04 4.25
N GLY A 641 -15.21 -17.20 4.97
CA GLY A 641 -14.81 -17.47 6.34
C GLY A 641 -14.05 -18.80 6.50
N ASP A 642 -14.11 -19.36 7.71
CA ASP A 642 -13.22 -20.45 8.15
C ASP A 642 -13.40 -21.77 7.37
N CYS A 643 -14.58 -22.02 6.80
CA CYS A 643 -14.84 -23.21 5.98
C CYS A 643 -14.16 -23.18 4.60
N THR A 644 -13.64 -22.02 4.17
CA THR A 644 -12.73 -21.88 3.02
C THR A 644 -11.28 -21.68 3.51
N LEU A 645 -11.05 -20.76 4.45
CA LEU A 645 -9.70 -20.33 4.89
C LEU A 645 -8.99 -21.33 5.82
N GLY A 646 -9.73 -22.23 6.47
CA GLY A 646 -9.29 -22.87 7.72
C GLY A 646 -9.51 -21.92 8.92
N PRO A 647 -8.99 -22.27 10.12
CA PRO A 647 -9.12 -21.42 11.30
C PRO A 647 -8.47 -20.04 11.04
N ALA A 648 -9.29 -19.00 10.91
CA ALA A 648 -8.88 -17.64 10.57
C ALA A 648 -9.26 -16.67 11.69
N SER A 649 -8.71 -15.45 11.65
CA SER A 649 -9.13 -14.40 12.58
C SER A 649 -10.52 -13.88 12.24
N PHE A 650 -11.20 -13.34 13.27
CA PHE A 650 -12.45 -12.60 13.12
C PHE A 650 -12.40 -11.51 12.03
N VAL A 651 -11.26 -10.81 11.88
CA VAL A 651 -11.12 -9.71 10.91
C VAL A 651 -10.96 -10.23 9.48
N GLU A 652 -10.30 -11.37 9.29
CA GLU A 652 -10.25 -12.06 7.99
C GLU A 652 -11.63 -12.59 7.60
N ALA A 653 -12.39 -13.16 8.54
CA ALA A 653 -13.76 -13.60 8.28
C ALA A 653 -14.67 -12.43 7.85
N VAL A 654 -14.58 -11.26 8.50
CA VAL A 654 -15.27 -10.02 8.07
C VAL A 654 -14.81 -9.58 6.67
N ALA A 655 -13.51 -9.63 6.38
CA ALA A 655 -12.99 -9.29 5.06
C ALA A 655 -13.52 -10.23 3.96
N HIS A 656 -13.52 -11.54 4.19
CA HIS A 656 -14.06 -12.56 3.30
C HIS A 656 -15.57 -12.37 3.07
N GLY A 657 -16.32 -11.98 4.11
CA GLY A 657 -17.74 -11.62 3.97
C GLY A 657 -17.97 -10.43 3.03
N ARG A 658 -17.14 -9.38 3.11
CA ARG A 658 -17.20 -8.27 2.15
C ARG A 658 -16.80 -8.70 0.73
N GLN A 659 -15.73 -9.48 0.60
CA GLN A 659 -15.26 -9.98 -0.69
C GLN A 659 -16.34 -10.83 -1.38
N ALA A 660 -17.05 -11.68 -0.63
CA ALA A 660 -18.19 -12.44 -1.12
C ALA A 660 -19.35 -11.53 -1.56
N ALA A 661 -19.71 -10.51 -0.79
CA ALA A 661 -20.74 -9.54 -1.18
C ALA A 661 -20.37 -8.77 -2.46
N GLU A 662 -19.12 -8.27 -2.55
CA GLU A 662 -18.58 -7.59 -3.74
C GLU A 662 -18.60 -8.51 -4.98
N SER A 663 -18.37 -9.82 -4.83
CA SER A 663 -18.41 -10.81 -5.92
C SER A 663 -19.83 -11.26 -6.31
N ILE A 664 -20.72 -11.47 -5.33
CA ILE A 664 -22.14 -11.78 -5.56
C ILE A 664 -22.82 -10.63 -6.30
N GLN A 665 -22.51 -9.38 -5.95
CA GLN A 665 -22.97 -8.21 -6.70
C GLN A 665 -22.50 -8.24 -8.16
N SER A 666 -21.21 -8.48 -8.40
CA SER A 666 -20.66 -8.58 -9.76
C SER A 666 -21.39 -9.65 -10.59
N PHE A 667 -21.60 -10.84 -10.01
CA PHE A 667 -22.30 -11.95 -10.64
C PHE A 667 -23.75 -11.61 -11.00
N LEU A 668 -24.50 -11.01 -10.07
CA LEU A 668 -25.92 -10.68 -10.28
C LEU A 668 -26.14 -9.52 -11.27
N GLU A 669 -25.22 -8.55 -11.31
CA GLU A 669 -25.35 -7.36 -12.20
C GLU A 669 -24.77 -7.58 -13.61
N HIS A 670 -23.65 -8.31 -13.72
CA HIS A 670 -22.87 -8.40 -14.95
C HIS A 670 -22.82 -9.81 -15.56
N GLY A 671 -23.35 -10.83 -14.86
CA GLY A 671 -23.22 -12.23 -15.26
C GLY A 671 -21.77 -12.73 -15.26
N GLY A 672 -20.86 -12.01 -14.59
CA GLY A 672 -19.42 -12.18 -14.68
C GLY A 672 -18.72 -11.75 -13.40
N LEU A 673 -17.51 -12.27 -13.22
CA LEU A 673 -16.73 -12.08 -12.01
C LEU A 673 -15.99 -10.73 -12.00
N ARG A 674 -15.67 -10.28 -10.79
CA ARG A 674 -15.16 -8.95 -10.42
C ARG A 674 -13.94 -8.48 -11.24
N GLU A 675 -13.95 -7.23 -11.71
CA GLU A 675 -12.73 -6.54 -12.15
C GLU A 675 -11.77 -6.22 -10.98
N VAL A 676 -10.52 -6.67 -11.10
CA VAL A 676 -9.47 -6.38 -10.12
C VAL A 676 -8.93 -4.95 -10.32
N LYS A 677 -9.22 -4.07 -9.35
CA LYS A 677 -8.64 -2.72 -9.33
C LYS A 677 -7.16 -2.77 -8.95
N PRO A 678 -6.29 -1.94 -9.55
CA PRO A 678 -4.89 -1.83 -9.13
C PRO A 678 -4.76 -1.51 -7.64
N LYS A 679 -3.86 -2.21 -6.94
CA LYS A 679 -3.60 -1.98 -5.51
C LYS A 679 -2.76 -0.70 -5.36
N GLU A 680 -3.26 0.27 -4.60
CA GLU A 680 -2.53 1.50 -4.27
C GLU A 680 -1.25 1.16 -3.48
N GLY A 681 -0.17 1.92 -3.74
CA GLY A 681 1.12 1.71 -3.08
C GLY A 681 1.04 1.84 -1.55
N GLN A 682 1.77 1.00 -0.82
CA GLN A 682 1.86 1.06 0.64
C GLN A 682 2.96 2.04 1.08
N VAL A 683 2.70 2.78 2.15
CA VAL A 683 3.70 3.63 2.80
C VAL A 683 4.70 2.75 3.56
N ASP A 684 6.00 3.01 3.39
CA ASP A 684 7.08 2.33 4.11
C ASP A 684 6.84 2.35 5.65
N PRO A 685 6.94 1.21 6.34
CA PRO A 685 6.64 1.10 7.77
C PRO A 685 7.74 1.64 8.69
N GLY A 686 8.90 2.04 8.17
CA GLY A 686 9.98 2.66 8.93
C GLY A 686 9.64 4.09 9.37
N LEU A 687 10.02 4.44 10.60
CA LEU A 687 9.96 5.80 11.12
C LEU A 687 11.19 6.59 10.67
N THR A 688 11.00 7.54 9.76
CA THR A 688 12.07 8.40 9.25
C THR A 688 12.57 9.37 10.34
N GLU A 689 13.80 9.83 10.17
CA GLU A 689 14.42 10.80 11.08
C GLU A 689 13.68 12.16 11.08
N GLU A 690 12.99 12.52 10.00
CA GLU A 690 12.13 13.72 9.95
C GLU A 690 10.79 13.53 10.69
N GLU A 691 10.17 12.35 10.62
CA GLU A 691 9.03 12.01 11.49
C GLU A 691 9.46 11.99 12.96
N ARG A 692 10.63 11.40 13.27
CA ARG A 692 11.20 11.29 14.62
C ARG A 692 11.48 12.66 15.28
N LYS A 693 11.94 13.66 14.52
CA LYS A 693 12.15 15.04 15.02
C LYS A 693 10.85 15.80 15.29
N ARG A 694 9.77 15.49 14.55
CA ARG A 694 8.47 16.17 14.65
C ARG A 694 7.62 15.59 15.78
N ALA A 695 7.63 14.27 15.92
CA ALA A 695 6.94 13.57 16.99
C ALA A 695 7.68 13.72 18.34
N ARG A 696 6.93 13.76 19.43
CA ARG A 696 7.47 13.68 20.81
C ARG A 696 6.99 12.39 21.45
N PRO A 697 7.80 11.72 22.29
CA PRO A 697 7.35 10.58 23.08
C PRO A 697 6.16 10.92 23.99
N VAL A 698 5.15 10.05 24.03
CA VAL A 698 3.91 10.18 24.83
C VAL A 698 3.44 8.79 25.26
N GLU A 699 3.16 8.62 26.56
CA GLU A 699 2.68 7.34 27.12
C GLU A 699 1.36 6.87 26.47
N ARG A 700 1.23 5.56 26.26
CA ARG A 700 0.02 4.91 25.70
C ARG A 700 -1.00 4.72 26.81
N GLN A 701 -2.27 5.04 26.53
CA GLN A 701 -3.39 4.78 27.43
C GLN A 701 -3.54 3.28 27.70
N LYS A 702 -3.80 2.93 28.97
CA LYS A 702 -3.97 1.55 29.43
C LYS A 702 -5.44 1.24 29.53
N MET A 703 -5.88 0.06 29.05
CA MET A 703 -7.27 -0.38 29.20
C MET A 703 -7.59 -0.53 30.69
N PRO A 704 -8.59 0.18 31.24
CA PRO A 704 -9.09 -0.07 32.58
C PRO A 704 -9.73 -1.47 32.63
N ALA A 705 -9.42 -2.24 33.68
CA ALA A 705 -9.86 -3.62 33.80
C ALA A 705 -10.21 -3.99 35.24
N LEU A 706 -10.98 -5.07 35.42
CA LEU A 706 -11.26 -5.65 36.73
C LEU A 706 -9.98 -6.23 37.36
N THR A 707 -9.82 -5.99 38.67
CA THR A 707 -8.81 -6.64 39.52
C THR A 707 -9.02 -8.15 39.56
N PRO A 708 -7.97 -8.99 39.57
CA PRO A 708 -8.10 -10.46 39.49
C PRO A 708 -9.13 -11.10 40.44
N ASP A 709 -9.18 -10.67 41.71
CA ASP A 709 -10.16 -11.15 42.70
C ASP A 709 -11.63 -10.97 42.29
N LYS A 710 -11.92 -10.00 41.41
CA LYS A 710 -13.27 -9.72 40.89
C LYS A 710 -13.58 -10.47 39.59
N ARG A 711 -12.60 -11.12 38.97
CA ARG A 711 -12.79 -11.91 37.74
C ARG A 711 -13.29 -13.33 38.01
N LYS A 712 -13.10 -13.84 39.24
CA LYS A 712 -13.42 -15.22 39.63
C LYS A 712 -14.91 -15.45 39.90
N GLY A 713 -15.39 -16.66 39.62
CA GLY A 713 -16.75 -17.10 39.97
C GLY A 713 -17.90 -16.34 39.29
N ASN A 714 -17.62 -15.54 38.25
CA ASN A 714 -18.62 -14.75 37.54
C ASN A 714 -18.18 -14.43 36.09
N PHE A 715 -19.11 -13.95 35.27
CA PHE A 715 -18.89 -13.63 33.85
C PHE A 715 -18.96 -12.12 33.53
N ALA A 716 -18.67 -11.24 34.50
CA ALA A 716 -18.57 -9.80 34.23
C ALA A 716 -17.44 -9.50 33.23
N GLU A 717 -17.63 -8.47 32.40
CA GLU A 717 -16.63 -8.06 31.41
C GLU A 717 -15.34 -7.62 32.11
N VAL A 718 -14.20 -8.21 31.71
CA VAL A 718 -12.90 -7.94 32.36
C VAL A 718 -12.35 -6.57 31.98
N GLU A 719 -12.49 -6.18 30.72
CA GLU A 719 -12.16 -4.83 30.23
C GLU A 719 -13.36 -3.88 30.41
N LEU A 720 -13.09 -2.64 30.85
CA LEU A 720 -14.12 -1.65 31.18
C LEU A 720 -14.27 -0.52 30.14
N GLY A 721 -13.51 -0.56 29.04
CA GLY A 721 -13.50 0.48 28.00
C GLY A 721 -12.67 1.73 28.33
N PHE A 722 -12.46 2.58 27.33
CA PHE A 722 -11.80 3.88 27.46
C PHE A 722 -12.80 4.99 27.80
N THR A 723 -12.36 6.04 28.50
CA THR A 723 -13.11 7.32 28.55
C THR A 723 -12.89 8.14 27.28
N GLU A 724 -13.70 9.19 27.11
CA GLU A 724 -13.54 10.16 26.02
C GLU A 724 -12.11 10.74 25.99
N GLU A 725 -11.56 11.15 27.14
CA GLU A 725 -10.22 11.75 27.18
C GLU A 725 -9.14 10.75 26.77
N MET A 726 -9.29 9.47 27.12
CA MET A 726 -8.35 8.41 26.76
C MET A 726 -8.38 8.13 25.25
N ALA A 727 -9.58 8.00 24.66
CA ALA A 727 -9.75 7.80 23.22
C ALA A 727 -9.22 8.99 22.40
N ARG A 728 -9.49 10.22 22.85
CA ARG A 728 -8.97 11.45 22.22
C ARG A 728 -7.45 11.56 22.33
N ALA A 729 -6.87 11.21 23.49
CA ALA A 729 -5.43 11.20 23.68
C ALA A 729 -4.72 10.22 22.73
N GLU A 730 -5.26 9.02 22.53
CA GLU A 730 -4.71 8.06 21.55
C GLU A 730 -4.89 8.52 20.09
N GLY A 731 -6.02 9.15 19.75
CA GLY A 731 -6.19 9.83 18.46
C GLY A 731 -5.08 10.85 18.19
N GLN A 732 -4.74 11.66 19.21
CA GLN A 732 -3.67 12.66 19.15
C GLN A 732 -2.25 12.08 19.18
N ARG A 733 -2.05 10.80 19.52
CA ARG A 733 -0.75 10.10 19.38
C ARG A 733 -0.46 9.63 17.95
N CYS A 734 -1.46 9.62 17.06
CA CYS A 734 -1.32 9.11 15.69
C CYS A 734 -0.43 10.00 14.81
N LEU A 735 0.47 9.37 14.04
CA LEU A 735 1.46 10.06 13.20
C LEU A 735 0.96 10.46 11.80
N SER A 736 -0.28 10.10 11.43
CA SER A 736 -0.89 10.43 10.12
C SER A 736 -0.06 10.01 8.90
N CYS A 737 0.45 8.77 8.91
CA CYS A 737 1.48 8.26 7.99
C CYS A 737 1.14 8.34 6.49
N SER A 738 -0.14 8.38 6.11
CA SER A 738 -0.62 8.50 4.72
C SER A 738 -0.64 9.93 4.17
N VAL A 739 -0.22 10.92 4.98
CA VAL A 739 -0.54 12.34 4.84
C VAL A 739 -2.05 12.56 4.90
N CYS A 740 -2.78 12.40 3.78
CA CYS A 740 -4.24 12.46 3.80
C CYS A 740 -4.80 11.32 4.66
N CYS A 741 -5.58 11.66 5.68
CA CYS A 741 -6.30 10.71 6.53
C CYS A 741 -7.61 10.19 5.91
N GLN A 742 -7.97 10.63 4.71
CA GLN A 742 -9.18 10.24 3.96
C GLN A 742 -10.50 10.45 4.74
N CYS A 743 -10.54 11.36 5.72
CA CYS A 743 -11.67 11.67 6.61
C CYS A 743 -13.03 12.04 5.96
N GLY A 744 -13.10 12.20 4.63
CA GLY A 744 -14.34 12.51 3.90
C GLY A 744 -14.83 13.96 4.00
N GLU A 745 -14.37 14.76 4.97
CA GLU A 745 -14.76 16.17 5.19
C GLU A 745 -14.74 17.01 3.89
N CYS A 746 -13.63 16.93 3.15
CA CYS A 746 -13.47 17.66 1.88
C CYS A 746 -14.50 17.26 0.82
N VAL A 747 -14.88 15.97 0.76
CA VAL A 747 -15.92 15.46 -0.16
C VAL A 747 -17.29 16.02 0.26
N ARG A 748 -17.62 15.98 1.56
CA ARG A 748 -18.90 16.48 2.10
C ARG A 748 -19.10 17.99 1.85
N LYS A 749 -18.02 18.78 1.84
CA LYS A 749 -18.07 20.22 1.53
C LYS A 749 -17.98 20.56 0.03
N CYS A 750 -17.64 19.61 -0.84
CA CYS A 750 -17.43 19.90 -2.26
C CYS A 750 -18.75 20.00 -3.05
N GLY A 751 -19.38 21.19 -3.03
CA GLY A 751 -20.61 21.48 -3.79
C GLY A 751 -20.57 21.07 -5.28
N PRO A 752 -19.47 21.31 -6.03
CA PRO A 752 -19.33 20.85 -7.42
C PRO A 752 -19.13 19.33 -7.61
N GLN A 753 -19.06 18.53 -6.53
CA GLN A 753 -18.78 17.09 -6.56
C GLN A 753 -17.52 16.76 -7.40
N ALA A 754 -16.46 17.54 -7.18
CA ALA A 754 -15.20 17.45 -7.90
C ALA A 754 -14.20 16.44 -7.29
N ILE A 755 -14.40 16.03 -6.03
CA ILE A 755 -13.44 15.20 -5.29
C ILE A 755 -13.87 13.73 -5.33
N ASP A 756 -12.94 12.84 -5.66
CA ASP A 756 -13.09 11.39 -5.53
C ASP A 756 -11.85 10.80 -4.84
N LEU A 757 -12.05 10.19 -3.67
CA LEU A 757 -10.98 9.55 -2.89
C LEU A 757 -10.56 8.19 -3.46
N ASN A 758 -11.24 7.69 -4.50
CA ASN A 758 -10.95 6.43 -5.20
C ASN A 758 -10.33 6.63 -6.60
N ASP A 759 -9.96 7.88 -6.93
CA ASP A 759 -9.12 8.19 -8.09
C ASP A 759 -7.80 7.41 -8.01
N HIS A 760 -7.24 7.04 -9.17
CA HIS A 760 -6.11 6.13 -9.29
C HIS A 760 -5.15 6.59 -10.39
N GLU A 761 -3.87 6.21 -10.28
CA GLU A 761 -2.85 6.53 -11.27
C GLU A 761 -3.17 5.89 -12.63
N ARG A 762 -2.81 6.58 -13.72
CA ARG A 762 -3.14 6.19 -15.10
C ARG A 762 -1.92 6.34 -15.98
N ILE A 763 -1.63 5.33 -16.79
CA ILE A 763 -0.58 5.43 -17.82
C ILE A 763 -1.21 5.93 -19.12
N ARG A 764 -0.59 6.92 -19.76
CA ARG A 764 -0.92 7.35 -21.12
C ARG A 764 0.28 7.17 -22.03
N GLU A 765 0.06 6.53 -23.17
CA GLU A 765 1.04 6.47 -24.26
C GLU A 765 0.88 7.68 -25.17
N LEU A 766 1.99 8.31 -25.55
CA LEU A 766 2.04 9.46 -26.46
C LEU A 766 3.01 9.17 -27.61
N ASP A 767 2.55 9.30 -28.86
CA ASP A 767 3.40 9.33 -30.05
C ASP A 767 3.79 10.79 -30.37
N VAL A 768 5.08 11.10 -30.34
CA VAL A 768 5.64 12.44 -30.59
C VAL A 768 6.92 12.37 -31.44
N GLY A 769 7.18 13.40 -32.27
CA GLY A 769 8.39 13.44 -33.11
C GLY A 769 9.58 14.17 -32.50
N SER A 770 9.35 14.95 -31.44
CA SER A 770 10.39 15.70 -30.73
C SER A 770 10.08 15.83 -29.24
N ILE A 771 11.14 15.85 -28.43
CA ILE A 771 11.05 15.93 -26.96
C ILE A 771 11.99 17.04 -26.49
N ILE A 772 11.48 17.95 -25.65
CA ILE A 772 12.23 19.03 -25.00
C ILE A 772 12.26 18.76 -23.50
N VAL A 773 13.46 18.71 -22.92
CA VAL A 773 13.67 18.50 -21.48
C VAL A 773 13.95 19.85 -20.82
N ALA A 774 13.02 20.31 -19.98
CA ALA A 774 13.01 21.63 -19.34
C ALA A 774 12.78 21.54 -17.82
N THR A 775 13.22 20.44 -17.19
CA THR A 775 12.95 20.03 -15.80
C THR A 775 13.52 20.93 -14.69
N GLY A 776 14.17 22.05 -15.05
CA GLY A 776 14.74 23.00 -14.08
C GLY A 776 15.89 22.42 -13.25
N PHE A 777 15.94 22.80 -11.97
CA PHE A 777 17.00 22.39 -11.03
C PHE A 777 16.43 21.98 -9.67
N LYS A 778 17.10 21.04 -8.99
CA LYS A 778 16.84 20.71 -7.58
C LYS A 778 17.66 21.65 -6.69
N ILE A 779 17.07 22.12 -5.59
CA ILE A 779 17.77 22.90 -4.56
C ILE A 779 18.76 21.97 -3.83
N PHE A 780 19.97 22.45 -3.56
CA PHE A 780 20.94 21.76 -2.71
C PHE A 780 20.44 21.68 -1.27
N ASP A 781 20.58 20.52 -0.62
CA ASP A 781 20.26 20.33 0.79
C ASP A 781 21.51 20.60 1.65
N PRO A 782 21.55 21.67 2.46
CA PRO A 782 22.69 21.99 3.31
C PRO A 782 22.70 21.22 4.66
N THR A 783 21.75 20.33 4.93
CA THR A 783 21.70 19.53 6.17
C THR A 783 22.99 18.76 6.48
N PRO A 784 23.74 18.19 5.50
CA PRO A 784 25.05 17.60 5.75
C PRO A 784 26.15 18.61 6.15
N ILE A 785 25.97 19.91 5.85
CA ILE A 785 26.97 20.97 6.07
C ILE A 785 26.77 21.61 7.46
N THR A 786 27.05 20.82 8.49
CA THR A 786 26.77 21.16 9.90
C THR A 786 27.45 22.43 10.41
N HIS A 787 28.57 22.85 9.80
CA HIS A 787 29.35 24.01 10.28
C HIS A 787 28.70 25.37 10.01
N TYR A 788 27.77 25.48 9.05
CA TYR A 788 26.92 26.66 8.91
C TYR A 788 25.69 26.64 9.85
N GLY A 789 25.44 25.52 10.52
CA GLY A 789 24.39 25.39 11.54
C GLY A 789 22.96 25.43 11.01
N PHE A 790 22.75 25.10 9.72
CA PHE A 790 21.41 24.83 9.20
C PHE A 790 20.74 23.72 10.02
N GLY A 791 19.43 23.83 10.29
CA GLY A 791 18.69 22.96 11.20
C GLY A 791 19.05 23.10 12.70
N ARG A 792 20.25 23.56 13.05
CA ARG A 792 20.69 23.81 14.43
C ARG A 792 20.29 25.19 14.96
N TYR A 793 20.46 26.23 14.13
CA TYR A 793 20.15 27.61 14.52
C TYR A 793 18.81 28.05 13.90
N PRO A 794 17.90 28.70 14.67
CA PRO A 794 16.57 29.04 14.19
C PRO A 794 16.55 29.92 12.94
N GLU A 795 17.55 30.79 12.78
CA GLU A 795 17.61 31.85 11.76
C GLU A 795 18.57 31.56 10.59
N VAL A 796 18.96 30.31 10.39
CA VAL A 796 19.78 29.90 9.24
C VAL A 796 18.88 29.30 8.16
N TYR A 797 18.67 30.07 7.09
CA TYR A 797 17.75 29.78 5.99
C TYR A 797 18.50 29.47 4.69
N THR A 798 17.92 28.63 3.83
CA THR A 798 18.35 28.51 2.43
C THR A 798 18.04 29.79 1.64
N SER A 799 18.70 30.01 0.51
CA SER A 799 18.43 31.15 -0.37
C SER A 799 16.96 31.22 -0.82
N LEU A 800 16.30 30.08 -1.09
CA LEU A 800 14.89 30.10 -1.49
C LEU A 800 13.93 30.36 -0.30
N GLN A 801 14.27 29.91 0.91
CA GLN A 801 13.53 30.29 2.11
C GLN A 801 13.64 31.79 2.37
N PHE A 802 14.83 32.38 2.21
CA PHE A 802 14.99 33.84 2.31
C PHE A 802 14.15 34.58 1.27
N GLU A 803 14.11 34.11 0.02
CA GLU A 803 13.26 34.66 -1.04
C GLU A 803 11.76 34.58 -0.68
N ARG A 804 11.28 33.47 -0.10
CA ARG A 804 9.90 33.39 0.43
C ARG A 804 9.65 34.36 1.58
N LEU A 805 10.61 34.58 2.49
CA LEU A 805 10.47 35.56 3.58
C LEU A 805 10.47 37.01 3.07
N ASN A 806 11.14 37.29 1.95
CA ASN A 806 11.19 38.62 1.32
C ASN A 806 10.02 38.89 0.34
N ASN A 807 9.36 37.84 -0.17
CA ASN A 807 8.24 37.99 -1.10
C ASN A 807 6.99 38.54 -0.42
N ALA A 808 6.33 39.52 -1.04
CA ALA A 808 5.11 40.15 -0.54
C ALA A 808 3.89 39.19 -0.42
N THR A 809 3.90 38.07 -1.14
CA THR A 809 2.93 36.96 -1.07
C THR A 809 3.42 35.78 -0.24
N GLY A 810 4.60 35.89 0.39
CA GLY A 810 5.16 34.87 1.26
C GLY A 810 4.80 35.02 2.74
N PRO A 811 5.35 34.18 3.64
CA PRO A 811 4.86 33.97 5.01
C PRO A 811 4.92 35.20 5.92
N THR A 812 5.71 36.19 5.54
CA THR A 812 6.01 37.40 6.30
C THR A 812 5.60 38.67 5.57
N GLU A 813 4.86 38.59 4.46
CA GLU A 813 4.42 39.76 3.67
C GLU A 813 5.61 40.68 3.26
N GLY A 814 6.75 40.09 2.94
CA GLY A 814 8.03 40.76 2.68
C GLY A 814 8.71 41.42 3.90
N LYS A 815 8.16 41.27 5.10
CA LYS A 815 8.69 41.87 6.35
C LYS A 815 9.63 40.88 7.04
N ILE A 816 10.89 40.82 6.61
CA ILE A 816 11.91 39.92 7.18
C ILE A 816 11.97 40.09 8.72
N ARG A 817 11.72 38.99 9.43
CA ARG A 817 11.72 38.90 10.91
C ARG A 817 12.43 37.64 11.36
N THR A 818 12.98 37.67 12.57
CA THR A 818 13.36 36.46 13.32
C THR A 818 12.10 35.72 13.81
N LYS A 819 12.23 34.47 14.24
CA LYS A 819 11.08 33.64 14.68
C LYS A 819 10.39 34.13 15.95
N ASP A 820 11.01 35.05 16.69
CA ASP A 820 10.40 35.80 17.81
C ASP A 820 9.80 37.15 17.37
N GLY A 821 9.60 37.36 16.07
CA GLY A 821 8.91 38.51 15.48
C GLY A 821 9.73 39.79 15.36
N ARG A 822 10.98 39.82 15.86
CA ARG A 822 11.85 41.01 15.83
C ARG A 822 12.43 41.24 14.42
N VAL A 823 12.77 42.49 14.12
CA VAL A 823 13.52 42.84 12.90
C VAL A 823 15.01 42.51 13.13
N PRO A 824 15.68 41.76 12.23
CA PRO A 824 17.09 41.42 12.41
C PRO A 824 17.99 42.66 12.29
N ALA A 825 18.79 42.93 13.32
CA ALA A 825 19.69 44.09 13.34
C ALA A 825 20.87 43.99 12.35
N LYS A 826 21.21 42.76 11.93
CA LYS A 826 22.23 42.44 10.90
C LYS A 826 21.81 41.14 10.19
N VAL A 827 22.17 41.03 8.91
CA VAL A 827 22.03 39.81 8.10
C VAL A 827 23.39 39.46 7.53
N ALA A 828 23.70 38.17 7.40
CA ALA A 828 24.89 37.66 6.73
C ALA A 828 24.44 36.74 5.58
N ILE A 829 25.07 36.89 4.41
CA ILE A 829 24.80 36.06 3.22
C ILE A 829 26.03 35.20 2.96
N ILE A 830 25.82 33.89 2.81
CA ILE A 830 26.88 32.92 2.53
C ILE A 830 26.66 32.40 1.11
N HIS A 831 27.57 32.75 0.20
CA HIS A 831 27.54 32.28 -1.19
C HIS A 831 28.33 30.97 -1.36
N CYS A 832 28.15 30.30 -2.51
CA CYS A 832 28.88 29.10 -2.90
C CYS A 832 28.72 27.88 -1.95
N VAL A 833 27.63 27.82 -1.17
CA VAL A 833 27.31 26.67 -0.32
C VAL A 833 26.92 25.48 -1.22
N GLY A 834 27.79 24.46 -1.28
CA GLY A 834 27.62 23.30 -2.16
C GLY A 834 28.19 23.48 -3.58
N SER A 835 29.09 24.44 -3.78
CA SER A 835 29.90 24.61 -5.00
C SER A 835 31.30 23.99 -4.86
#